data_AF-A0A803PG23-F1
#
_entry.id   AF-A0A803PG23-F1
#
_cell.length_a   1.000
_cell.length_b   1.000
_cell.length_c   1.000
_cell.angle_alpha   90.00
_cell.angle_beta   90.00
_cell.angle_gamma   90.00
#
_symmetry.space_group_name_H-M   'P 1'
#
loop_
_entity.id
_entity.type
_entity.pdbx_description
1 polymer ?
#
loop_
_entity_poly.entity_id
_entity_poly.type
_entity_poly.pdbx_seq_one_letter_code
_entity_poly.pdbx_strand_id
1 'polypeptide(L)'
;MTIQLFCENCNRFLADRLVEGTCPLLDCNYDSARGDQCEKCGKLLNPTELKDPKCKVCNKTPHVRDTEHLFLELPLLKEKLEEYINVMSVAGCWSQNAIQATYAWLKEGLKSRCITRDLKWGVPVPLEKFKDKVFYVWFDAPIGYVSITSCYTSDWELWWKNPENVELYQFMGKDNVPFHTVMFPSTLIGTGENWTLMKNISVTEYLNYETGKFSKSKGVGVFGNDAKDTNIPSEVWRYYLLTNRPEVSDTMFTWVDLQAKLNTELLNNLGNFINRVLSFIAKPQGTGYGSIISDSPGAESHSLTQTLSEKISKLVDQYIEAMEKVKLKQALKIGMSISSEGNAYLQESQFWKLYKNDKDSCNIVMRTSVGLIYLLSCLLQPFMPSFSLKVLKQLGISHENQLSLSNEDGNVAERFRKPWELVPAGHKIGTPEPLFKELKDEDVELFRKKFAGNQADRNEASKMAKKLAKTIIVNFSESELCLSSMAEVSEITKSEVSEQHDPQSTFDPKSMRKTKPGLKRLVLTISVLFSFVLGFPLLWKSVEIYRAPLPFREIDHLSAQLDSTPLQFPCHFQAIFIGFESKSSEDLEASLLDRMNKLGSGTPECGTCGTNYTVSVVIDSDSHCIQSPTSKSSCPWRCGALSNVDFGGGDDEAVDESLESALGGCSELARGGKVYTVVLVNRDEDVRAVIGKYRHAWISGKVSETAALSRVAEIFVKVFVNGGKEEGSIHGEFMPVGADGKIVLSFNLLNSDPRDGVYDWDFRSVEEILLAPVIDALRPIANISVESQVLYHTPKSSFSYWDDKWSSFIFSTKDLPFFVNSNEWHLDTSIAAGGRSKILHFVVYVPSAKECPLLLQLENGEISKTNGFISPMWGGVTVWNPKGCGKVLRSKHPVIHTVSQQDLQKVIEVFMGQLRQLFGLKSDNHFFGSSGISKLLTSERGFTVWELDVLSRQHACFNLRSCATTLGSLSRLVQSLPRMIIMDEIGKQVAYSLEAAKLTQNNASLGIYDASAVASGQARSLAEDAFFHPSIMSVSYYSFEHCFAVYSPFFLPVAMHVILAALREWRRFKQENKKYLAWKKIEVIKASY
;
A
#
# COMPACT_ATOMS: atom_id res chain seq x y z
N MET A 1 -50.55 1.81 -1.05
CA MET A 1 -50.43 3.21 -1.48
C MET A 1 -49.14 3.78 -0.91
N THR A 2 -48.46 4.64 -1.65
CA THR A 2 -47.25 5.36 -1.24
C THR A 2 -47.38 6.82 -1.60
N ILE A 3 -46.80 7.71 -0.80
CA ILE A 3 -46.76 9.16 -1.06
C ILE A 3 -45.50 9.54 -1.85
N GLN A 4 -45.65 10.35 -2.90
CA GLN A 4 -44.53 10.89 -3.69
C GLN A 4 -44.78 12.36 -4.06
N LEU A 5 -43.70 13.10 -4.35
CA LEU A 5 -43.81 14.47 -4.84
C LEU A 5 -44.26 14.49 -6.31
N PHE A 6 -45.30 15.25 -6.60
CA PHE A 6 -45.87 15.46 -7.92
C PHE A 6 -45.68 16.92 -8.35
N CYS A 7 -45.16 17.12 -9.56
CA CYS A 7 -45.08 18.43 -10.17
C CYS A 7 -46.27 18.63 -11.10
N GLU A 8 -47.20 19.49 -10.70
CA GLU A 8 -48.39 19.86 -11.47
C GLU A 8 -48.02 20.42 -12.85
N ASN A 9 -47.01 21.30 -12.90
CA ASN A 9 -46.60 21.96 -14.13
C ASN A 9 -45.90 21.04 -15.13
N CYS A 10 -45.19 20.01 -14.65
CA CYS A 10 -44.60 18.97 -15.49
C CYS A 10 -45.52 17.76 -15.67
N ASN A 11 -46.70 17.79 -15.03
CA ASN A 11 -47.70 16.72 -14.96
C ASN A 11 -47.08 15.31 -14.73
N ARG A 12 -46.19 15.20 -13.74
CA ARG A 12 -45.51 13.93 -13.42
C ARG A 12 -45.05 13.85 -11.97
N PHE A 13 -44.90 12.62 -11.48
CA PHE A 13 -44.17 12.35 -10.24
C PHE A 13 -42.67 12.63 -10.42
N LEU A 14 -42.02 13.12 -9.37
CA LEU A 14 -40.61 13.46 -9.37
C LEU A 14 -39.81 12.34 -8.69
N ALA A 15 -38.84 11.80 -9.43
CA ALA A 15 -37.77 11.02 -8.81
C ALA A 15 -36.90 11.92 -7.93
N ASP A 16 -36.28 11.37 -6.90
CA ASP A 16 -35.52 12.10 -5.88
C ASP A 16 -34.46 13.05 -6.49
N ARG A 17 -33.76 12.60 -7.53
CA ARG A 17 -32.77 13.40 -8.29
C ARG A 17 -33.33 14.62 -9.02
N LEU A 18 -34.65 14.68 -9.22
CA LEU A 18 -35.39 15.78 -9.87
C LEU A 18 -36.04 16.71 -8.85
N VAL A 19 -35.82 16.46 -7.56
CA VAL A 19 -36.23 17.33 -6.45
C VAL A 19 -34.99 17.99 -5.88
N GLU A 20 -35.07 19.30 -5.73
CA GLU A 20 -34.06 20.16 -5.10
C GLU A 20 -34.76 20.93 -3.98
N GLY A 21 -34.06 21.19 -2.88
CA GLY A 21 -34.60 22.04 -1.83
C GLY A 21 -33.56 22.34 -0.75
N THR A 22 -33.98 23.06 0.27
CA THR A 22 -33.12 23.35 1.41
C THR A 22 -33.05 22.12 2.33
N CYS A 23 -31.82 21.76 2.70
CA CYS A 23 -31.56 20.64 3.61
C CYS A 23 -32.32 20.85 4.94
N PRO A 24 -33.09 19.86 5.42
CA PRO A 24 -33.89 20.03 6.62
C PRO A 24 -33.08 20.13 7.91
N LEU A 25 -31.82 19.66 7.89
CA LEU A 25 -30.88 19.77 9.02
C LEU A 25 -30.54 21.24 9.29
N LEU A 26 -30.84 21.70 10.51
CA LEU A 26 -30.56 23.08 10.94
C LEU A 26 -29.08 23.46 10.82
N ASP A 27 -28.17 22.54 11.15
CA ASP A 27 -26.72 22.82 11.15
C ASP A 27 -26.12 22.87 9.73
N CYS A 28 -26.85 22.37 8.73
CA CYS A 28 -26.39 22.33 7.34
C CYS A 28 -26.99 23.47 6.51
N ASN A 29 -28.33 23.57 6.56
CA ASN A 29 -29.18 24.52 5.83
C ASN A 29 -28.73 24.76 4.38
N TYR A 30 -28.30 23.70 3.68
CA TYR A 30 -27.82 23.78 2.31
C TYR A 30 -29.00 23.96 1.35
N ASP A 31 -29.04 25.08 0.63
CA ASP A 31 -30.20 25.50 -0.18
C ASP A 31 -30.44 24.71 -1.46
N SER A 32 -29.53 23.80 -1.83
CA SER A 32 -29.60 23.01 -3.06
C SER A 32 -29.38 21.52 -2.81
N ALA A 33 -29.89 21.00 -1.69
CA ALA A 33 -29.87 19.57 -1.39
C ALA A 33 -30.76 18.81 -2.40
N ARG A 34 -30.30 17.63 -2.82
CA ARG A 34 -31.09 16.74 -3.68
C ARG A 34 -32.09 15.95 -2.84
N GLY A 35 -33.15 15.46 -3.49
CA GLY A 35 -34.20 14.69 -2.82
C GLY A 35 -33.73 13.39 -2.17
N ASP A 36 -32.61 12.82 -2.63
CA ASP A 36 -32.01 11.57 -2.15
C ASP A 36 -30.90 11.80 -1.13
N GLN A 37 -30.13 12.89 -1.29
CA GLN A 37 -28.96 13.16 -0.46
C GLN A 37 -28.58 14.64 -0.46
N CYS A 38 -28.18 15.15 0.70
CA CYS A 38 -27.53 16.46 0.80
C CYS A 38 -26.04 16.35 0.45
N GLU A 39 -25.59 17.09 -0.56
CA GLU A 39 -24.19 17.08 -0.99
C GLU A 39 -23.23 17.75 0.00
N LYS A 40 -23.74 18.64 0.87
CA LYS A 40 -22.91 19.36 1.85
C LYS A 40 -22.65 18.54 3.11
N CYS A 41 -23.66 17.85 3.66
CA CYS A 41 -23.54 17.09 4.90
C CYS A 41 -23.60 15.56 4.71
N GLY A 42 -23.79 15.08 3.48
CA GLY A 42 -23.84 13.64 3.17
C GLY A 42 -25.11 12.90 3.60
N LYS A 43 -26.00 13.54 4.37
CA LYS A 43 -27.24 12.92 4.88
C LYS A 43 -28.13 12.44 3.74
N LEU A 44 -28.57 11.18 3.81
CA LEU A 44 -29.64 10.63 2.98
C LEU A 44 -30.98 11.27 3.39
N LEU A 45 -31.71 11.77 2.41
CA LEU A 45 -32.98 12.49 2.60
C LEU A 45 -34.10 11.73 1.91
N ASN A 46 -35.32 11.88 2.43
CA ASN A 46 -36.50 11.65 1.61
C ASN A 46 -36.88 12.97 0.93
N PRO A 47 -37.34 12.97 -0.34
CA PRO A 47 -37.67 14.20 -1.04
C PRO A 47 -38.76 15.02 -0.33
N THR A 48 -39.66 14.35 0.39
CA THR A 48 -40.73 14.97 1.18
C THR A 48 -40.23 15.70 2.43
N GLU A 49 -38.99 15.46 2.86
CA GLU A 49 -38.36 16.11 4.02
C GLU A 49 -37.65 17.42 3.64
N LEU A 50 -37.41 17.68 2.35
CA LEU A 50 -36.77 18.92 1.90
C LEU A 50 -37.65 20.13 2.25
N LYS A 51 -37.02 21.18 2.77
CA LYS A 51 -37.66 22.49 2.94
C LYS A 51 -37.69 23.19 1.58
N ASP A 52 -38.80 23.87 1.28
CA ASP A 52 -39.02 24.55 0.00
C ASP A 52 -38.64 23.71 -1.23
N PRO A 53 -39.21 22.50 -1.38
CA PRO A 53 -38.86 21.64 -2.49
C PRO A 53 -39.24 22.31 -3.81
N LYS A 54 -38.38 22.12 -4.82
CA LYS A 54 -38.50 22.63 -6.17
C LYS A 54 -38.24 21.50 -7.15
N CYS A 55 -39.03 21.49 -8.21
CA CYS A 55 -38.79 20.63 -9.34
C CYS A 55 -37.58 21.15 -10.12
N LYS A 56 -36.50 20.37 -10.21
CA LYS A 56 -35.27 20.75 -10.94
C LYS A 56 -35.48 21.03 -12.43
N VAL A 57 -36.64 20.66 -12.97
CA VAL A 57 -36.99 20.84 -14.40
C VAL A 57 -37.73 22.15 -14.68
N CYS A 58 -38.64 22.57 -13.81
CA CYS A 58 -39.45 23.78 -14.02
C CYS A 58 -39.35 24.82 -12.89
N ASN A 59 -38.55 24.55 -11.86
CA ASN A 59 -38.39 25.36 -10.64
C ASN A 59 -39.68 25.68 -9.86
N LYS A 60 -40.78 24.99 -10.13
CA LYS A 60 -42.03 25.10 -9.35
C LYS A 60 -42.04 24.14 -8.16
N THR A 61 -42.75 24.52 -7.11
CA THR A 61 -42.94 23.70 -5.91
C THR A 61 -43.81 22.48 -6.20
N PRO A 62 -43.32 21.25 -6.00
CA PRO A 62 -44.13 20.05 -6.09
C PRO A 62 -44.96 19.85 -4.81
N HIS A 63 -46.05 19.09 -4.90
CA HIS A 63 -46.89 18.71 -3.76
C HIS A 63 -46.94 17.20 -3.58
N VAL A 64 -47.24 16.74 -2.37
CA VAL A 64 -47.34 15.30 -2.08
C VAL A 64 -48.64 14.74 -2.66
N ARG A 65 -48.56 13.60 -3.36
CA ARG A 65 -49.70 12.89 -3.93
C ARG A 65 -49.56 11.39 -3.74
N ASP A 66 -50.68 10.72 -3.46
CA ASP A 66 -50.73 9.27 -3.36
C ASP A 66 -50.59 8.60 -4.72
N THR A 67 -49.84 7.50 -4.76
CA THR A 67 -49.65 6.66 -5.93
C THR A 67 -49.61 5.18 -5.52
N GLU A 68 -50.08 4.30 -6.40
CA GLU A 68 -50.06 2.86 -6.15
C GLU A 68 -48.84 2.19 -6.79
N HIS A 69 -48.27 1.21 -6.10
CA HIS A 69 -47.10 0.46 -6.55
C HIS A 69 -47.23 -1.02 -6.25
N LEU A 70 -46.63 -1.85 -7.10
CA LEU A 70 -46.41 -3.27 -6.84
C LEU A 70 -45.11 -3.45 -6.04
N PHE A 71 -45.14 -4.43 -5.14
CA PHE A 71 -44.01 -4.83 -4.31
C PHE A 71 -43.72 -6.32 -4.52
N LEU A 72 -42.44 -6.67 -4.58
CA LEU A 72 -41.98 -8.05 -4.48
C LEU A 72 -41.90 -8.41 -2.99
N GLU A 73 -42.69 -9.41 -2.59
CA GLU A 73 -42.75 -9.91 -1.21
C GLU A 73 -41.56 -10.83 -0.89
N LEU A 74 -40.36 -10.25 -0.88
CA LEU A 74 -39.12 -10.94 -0.49
C LEU A 74 -39.20 -11.70 0.85
N PRO A 75 -39.91 -11.22 1.91
CA PRO A 75 -40.03 -11.98 3.15
C PRO A 75 -40.57 -13.41 2.95
N LEU A 76 -41.47 -13.62 1.99
CA LEU A 76 -42.08 -14.93 1.72
C LEU A 76 -41.12 -15.91 1.03
N LEU A 77 -40.04 -15.40 0.42
CA LEU A 77 -39.06 -16.18 -0.32
C LEU A 77 -37.79 -16.47 0.49
N LYS A 78 -37.72 -15.95 1.72
CA LYS A 78 -36.53 -15.95 2.56
C LYS A 78 -35.93 -17.34 2.74
N GLU A 79 -36.73 -18.32 3.14
CA GLU A 79 -36.24 -19.67 3.47
C GLU A 79 -35.55 -20.34 2.25
N LYS A 80 -36.21 -20.34 1.10
CA LYS A 80 -35.65 -20.90 -0.14
C LYS A 80 -34.41 -20.15 -0.62
N LEU A 81 -34.40 -18.83 -0.43
CA LEU A 81 -33.26 -18.01 -0.81
C LEU A 81 -32.04 -18.27 0.09
N GLU A 82 -32.24 -18.37 1.41
CA GLU A 82 -31.18 -18.70 2.36
C GLU A 82 -30.60 -20.09 2.11
N GLU A 83 -31.45 -21.08 1.79
CA GLU A 83 -31.01 -22.41 1.39
C GLU A 83 -30.11 -22.36 0.14
N TYR A 84 -30.57 -21.69 -0.92
CA TYR A 84 -29.78 -21.49 -2.13
C TYR A 84 -28.43 -20.80 -1.85
N ILE A 85 -28.43 -19.72 -1.07
CA ILE A 85 -27.20 -18.97 -0.74
C ILE A 85 -26.23 -19.83 0.06
N ASN A 86 -26.71 -20.55 1.09
CA ASN A 86 -25.85 -21.37 1.94
C ASN A 86 -25.18 -22.52 1.18
N VAL A 87 -25.89 -23.15 0.24
CA VAL A 87 -25.33 -24.21 -0.60
C VAL A 87 -24.37 -23.65 -1.65
N MET A 88 -24.82 -22.65 -2.41
CA MET A 88 -24.08 -22.19 -3.59
C MET A 88 -22.90 -21.28 -3.26
N SER A 89 -22.93 -20.56 -2.14
CA SER A 89 -21.77 -19.75 -1.72
C SER A 89 -20.52 -20.60 -1.49
N VAL A 90 -20.69 -21.82 -0.96
CA VAL A 90 -19.61 -22.78 -0.73
C VAL A 90 -19.31 -23.58 -2.00
N ALA A 91 -20.30 -24.27 -2.56
CA ALA A 91 -20.10 -25.15 -3.73
C ALA A 91 -19.65 -24.38 -4.98
N GLY A 92 -20.11 -23.14 -5.11
CA GLY A 92 -19.77 -22.23 -6.18
C GLY A 92 -18.58 -21.32 -5.88
N CYS A 93 -17.90 -21.46 -4.73
CA CYS A 93 -16.71 -20.67 -4.37
C CYS A 93 -16.90 -19.16 -4.54
N TRP A 94 -17.95 -18.58 -3.95
CA TRP A 94 -18.23 -17.14 -4.06
C TRP A 94 -17.08 -16.31 -3.49
N SER A 95 -16.85 -15.13 -4.05
CA SER A 95 -15.87 -14.20 -3.49
C SER A 95 -16.31 -13.70 -2.10
N GLN A 96 -15.33 -13.50 -1.21
CA GLN A 96 -15.61 -13.23 0.21
C GLN A 96 -16.42 -11.94 0.43
N ASN A 97 -16.14 -10.89 -0.34
CA ASN A 97 -16.88 -9.64 -0.34
C ASN A 97 -18.35 -9.83 -0.78
N ALA A 98 -18.62 -10.75 -1.72
CA ALA A 98 -19.99 -11.09 -2.11
C ALA A 98 -20.75 -11.76 -0.97
N ILE A 99 -20.11 -12.71 -0.30
CA ILE A 99 -20.65 -13.44 0.85
C ILE A 99 -21.01 -12.45 1.97
N GLN A 100 -20.07 -11.58 2.34
CA GLN A 100 -20.26 -10.57 3.39
C GLN A 100 -21.43 -9.62 3.08
N ALA A 101 -21.47 -9.03 1.87
CA ALA A 101 -22.54 -8.12 1.48
C ALA A 101 -23.92 -8.82 1.42
N THR A 102 -23.96 -10.08 1.01
CA THR A 102 -25.19 -10.87 0.96
C THR A 102 -25.72 -11.17 2.36
N TYR A 103 -24.86 -11.64 3.27
CA TYR A 103 -25.28 -11.93 4.65
C TYR A 103 -25.65 -10.67 5.43
N ALA A 104 -25.04 -9.52 5.16
CA ALA A 104 -25.46 -8.24 5.72
C ALA A 104 -26.93 -7.93 5.35
N TRP A 105 -27.30 -8.12 4.08
CA TRP A 105 -28.69 -7.95 3.61
C TRP A 105 -29.67 -8.94 4.24
N LEU A 106 -29.27 -10.21 4.41
CA LEU A 106 -30.11 -11.21 5.07
C LEU A 106 -30.31 -10.88 6.56
N LYS A 107 -29.27 -10.39 7.23
CA LYS A 107 -29.29 -10.02 8.66
C LYS A 107 -30.19 -8.82 8.95
N GLU A 108 -30.22 -7.81 8.06
CA GLU A 108 -31.16 -6.68 8.17
C GLU A 108 -32.64 -7.13 8.12
N GLY A 109 -32.87 -8.28 7.47
CA GLY A 109 -34.17 -8.85 7.19
C GLY A 109 -34.69 -8.38 5.84
N LEU A 110 -35.11 -9.34 5.01
CA LEU A 110 -35.67 -9.05 3.70
C LEU A 110 -36.98 -8.28 3.86
N LYS A 111 -37.05 -7.10 3.24
CA LYS A 111 -38.25 -6.22 3.21
C LYS A 111 -38.89 -6.30 1.83
N SER A 112 -40.20 -6.10 1.75
CA SER A 112 -40.89 -6.00 0.47
C SER A 112 -40.32 -4.83 -0.34
N ARG A 113 -39.93 -5.07 -1.60
CA ARG A 113 -39.28 -4.06 -2.46
C ARG A 113 -40.21 -3.61 -3.56
N CYS A 114 -40.37 -2.29 -3.72
CA CYS A 114 -41.19 -1.73 -4.77
C CYS A 114 -40.57 -1.99 -6.16
N ILE A 115 -41.31 -2.69 -7.03
CA ILE A 115 -40.86 -3.10 -8.37
C ILE A 115 -41.48 -2.25 -9.49
N THR A 116 -42.20 -1.17 -9.18
CA THR A 116 -42.80 -0.27 -10.19
C THR A 116 -42.38 1.17 -9.99
N ARG A 117 -42.40 1.98 -11.04
CA ARG A 117 -42.10 3.41 -11.01
C ARG A 117 -43.05 4.20 -11.90
N ASP A 118 -43.34 5.42 -11.47
CA ASP A 118 -44.08 6.44 -12.23
C ASP A 118 -43.19 7.09 -13.30
N LEU A 119 -42.72 6.28 -14.25
CA LEU A 119 -41.92 6.73 -15.38
C LEU A 119 -42.60 6.32 -16.68
N LYS A 120 -42.33 7.08 -17.75
CA LYS A 120 -42.78 6.74 -19.11
C LYS A 120 -41.78 5.86 -19.88
N TRP A 121 -40.50 5.85 -19.47
CA TRP A 121 -39.45 5.07 -20.11
C TRP A 121 -39.06 3.86 -19.25
N GLY A 122 -39.43 2.66 -19.71
CA GLY A 122 -39.18 1.38 -19.05
C GLY A 122 -40.12 0.30 -19.58
N VAL A 123 -40.01 -0.93 -19.04
CA VAL A 123 -40.90 -2.04 -19.42
C VAL A 123 -42.29 -1.81 -18.83
N PRO A 124 -43.38 -1.78 -19.63
CA PRO A 124 -44.72 -1.51 -19.14
C PRO A 124 -45.22 -2.65 -18.24
N VAL A 125 -45.95 -2.31 -17.18
CA VAL A 125 -46.55 -3.29 -16.27
C VAL A 125 -47.82 -3.87 -16.91
N PRO A 126 -47.94 -5.20 -17.09
CA PRO A 126 -49.05 -5.82 -17.82
C PRO A 126 -50.32 -5.95 -16.95
N LEU A 127 -50.70 -4.90 -16.23
CA LEU A 127 -51.92 -4.82 -15.42
C LEU A 127 -52.68 -3.55 -15.74
N GLU A 128 -53.99 -3.67 -15.93
CA GLU A 128 -54.89 -2.56 -16.31
C GLU A 128 -54.72 -1.33 -15.39
N LYS A 129 -54.61 -1.57 -14.08
CA LYS A 129 -54.46 -0.53 -13.05
C LYS A 129 -53.09 0.20 -13.10
N PHE A 130 -52.10 -0.35 -13.80
CA PHE A 130 -50.71 0.13 -13.84
C PHE A 130 -50.26 0.54 -15.26
N LYS A 131 -51.18 0.77 -16.19
CA LYS A 131 -50.88 1.15 -17.59
C LYS A 131 -49.93 2.33 -17.78
N ASP A 132 -49.98 3.29 -16.85
CA ASP A 132 -49.13 4.49 -16.88
C ASP A 132 -47.80 4.35 -16.13
N LYS A 133 -47.46 3.14 -15.68
CA LYS A 133 -46.27 2.82 -14.89
C LYS A 133 -45.40 1.78 -15.60
N VAL A 134 -44.13 1.79 -15.25
CA VAL A 134 -43.14 0.82 -15.74
C VAL A 134 -42.53 0.05 -14.58
N PHE A 135 -41.91 -1.09 -14.88
CA PHE A 135 -41.09 -1.80 -13.91
C PHE A 135 -39.89 -0.96 -13.48
N TYR A 136 -39.51 -1.12 -12.21
CA TYR A 136 -38.33 -0.48 -11.65
C TYR A 136 -37.08 -1.15 -12.20
N VAL A 137 -36.12 -0.35 -12.67
CA VAL A 137 -34.89 -0.86 -13.32
C VAL A 137 -34.13 -1.92 -12.51
N TRP A 138 -34.14 -1.84 -11.19
CA TRP A 138 -33.43 -2.81 -10.34
C TRP A 138 -34.19 -4.14 -10.16
N PHE A 139 -35.43 -4.23 -10.65
CA PHE A 139 -36.16 -5.48 -10.76
C PHE A 139 -35.94 -6.14 -12.13
N ASP A 140 -36.04 -5.38 -13.23
CA ASP A 140 -36.00 -5.94 -14.58
C ASP A 140 -34.62 -5.94 -15.24
N ALA A 141 -33.64 -5.15 -14.78
CA ALA A 141 -32.30 -5.14 -15.37
C ALA A 141 -31.58 -6.51 -15.34
N PRO A 142 -31.64 -7.31 -14.24
CA PRO A 142 -31.10 -8.67 -14.26
C PRO A 142 -31.86 -9.63 -15.20
N ILE A 143 -33.16 -9.41 -15.42
CA ILE A 143 -33.93 -10.15 -16.46
C ILE A 143 -33.37 -9.84 -17.85
N GLY A 144 -32.71 -8.69 -18.00
CA GLY A 144 -31.89 -8.33 -19.15
C GLY A 144 -30.98 -9.47 -19.62
N TYR A 145 -30.33 -10.21 -18.72
CA TYR A 145 -29.47 -11.34 -19.09
C TYR A 145 -30.23 -12.41 -19.89
N VAL A 146 -31.42 -12.79 -19.43
CA VAL A 146 -32.30 -13.76 -20.10
C VAL A 146 -32.77 -13.21 -21.45
N SER A 147 -33.21 -11.95 -21.48
CA SER A 147 -33.71 -11.31 -22.71
C SER A 147 -32.64 -11.12 -23.78
N ILE A 148 -31.39 -10.85 -23.38
CA ILE A 148 -30.26 -10.76 -24.30
C ILE A 148 -29.98 -12.14 -24.90
N THR A 149 -30.02 -13.21 -24.09
CA THR A 149 -29.87 -14.59 -24.60
C THR A 149 -31.02 -14.97 -25.53
N SER A 150 -32.27 -14.59 -25.25
CA SER A 150 -33.41 -14.87 -26.13
C SER A 150 -33.37 -14.11 -27.45
N CYS A 151 -32.78 -12.91 -27.47
CA CYS A 151 -32.49 -12.18 -28.71
C CYS A 151 -31.35 -12.82 -29.51
N TYR A 152 -30.41 -13.49 -28.84
CA TYR A 152 -29.28 -14.17 -29.47
C TYR A 152 -29.68 -15.53 -30.06
N THR A 153 -30.54 -16.30 -29.38
CA THR A 153 -30.96 -17.64 -29.82
C THR A 153 -32.38 -17.97 -29.37
N SER A 154 -33.12 -18.73 -30.21
CA SER A 154 -34.43 -19.30 -29.85
C SER A 154 -34.34 -20.31 -28.71
N ASP A 155 -33.18 -20.96 -28.56
CA ASP A 155 -32.96 -22.04 -27.60
C ASP A 155 -32.45 -21.52 -26.24
N TRP A 156 -32.78 -20.28 -25.90
CA TRP A 156 -32.29 -19.61 -24.69
C TRP A 156 -32.69 -20.32 -23.39
N GLU A 157 -33.79 -21.07 -23.40
CA GLU A 157 -34.23 -21.89 -22.27
C GLU A 157 -33.23 -23.02 -21.96
N LEU A 158 -32.46 -23.51 -22.94
CA LEU A 158 -31.40 -24.49 -22.69
C LEU A 158 -30.25 -23.92 -21.84
N TRP A 159 -30.16 -22.59 -21.72
CA TRP A 159 -29.21 -21.90 -20.86
C TRP A 159 -29.83 -21.49 -19.53
N TRP A 160 -31.02 -20.88 -19.57
CA TRP A 160 -31.63 -20.25 -18.39
C TRP A 160 -32.65 -21.13 -17.65
N LYS A 161 -33.07 -22.26 -18.21
CA LYS A 161 -33.98 -23.23 -17.58
C LYS A 161 -33.41 -24.64 -17.59
N ASN A 162 -32.10 -24.75 -17.35
CA ASN A 162 -31.36 -26.01 -17.40
C ASN A 162 -30.26 -26.07 -16.32
N PRO A 163 -30.63 -25.94 -15.03
CA PRO A 163 -29.65 -25.85 -13.93
C PRO A 163 -28.76 -27.08 -13.79
N GLU A 164 -29.16 -28.24 -14.33
CA GLU A 164 -28.38 -29.48 -14.24
C GLU A 164 -27.17 -29.51 -15.19
N ASN A 165 -27.24 -28.79 -16.31
CA ASN A 165 -26.20 -28.81 -17.35
C ASN A 165 -25.50 -27.46 -17.54
N VAL A 166 -25.95 -26.42 -16.83
CA VAL A 166 -25.44 -25.06 -17.00
C VAL A 166 -24.91 -24.50 -15.69
N GLU A 167 -23.64 -24.13 -15.71
CA GLU A 167 -23.00 -23.44 -14.59
C GLU A 167 -22.94 -21.94 -14.88
N LEU A 168 -23.79 -21.18 -14.19
CA LEU A 168 -23.87 -19.73 -14.37
C LEU A 168 -22.81 -19.00 -13.52
N TYR A 169 -21.89 -18.30 -14.17
CA TYR A 169 -20.88 -17.43 -13.55
C TYR A 169 -21.24 -15.96 -13.76
N GLN A 170 -21.18 -15.15 -12.71
CA GLN A 170 -21.44 -13.70 -12.79
C GLN A 170 -20.25 -12.87 -12.28
N PHE A 171 -19.88 -11.85 -13.06
CA PHE A 171 -18.78 -10.93 -12.75
C PHE A 171 -19.32 -9.52 -12.56
N MET A 172 -18.99 -8.88 -11.44
CA MET A 172 -19.50 -7.53 -11.14
C MET A 172 -18.65 -6.77 -10.11
N GLY A 173 -18.91 -5.48 -9.95
CA GLY A 173 -18.42 -4.70 -8.81
C GLY A 173 -19.33 -4.87 -7.58
N LYS A 174 -18.81 -4.59 -6.38
CA LYS A 174 -19.49 -4.83 -5.09
C LYS A 174 -20.89 -4.23 -4.95
N ASP A 175 -21.16 -3.10 -5.59
CA ASP A 175 -22.45 -2.41 -5.49
C ASP A 175 -23.63 -3.21 -6.07
N ASN A 176 -23.33 -4.16 -6.97
CA ASN A 176 -24.34 -4.97 -7.65
C ASN A 176 -24.69 -6.25 -6.89
N VAL A 177 -23.95 -6.60 -5.83
CA VAL A 177 -24.08 -7.89 -5.14
C VAL A 177 -25.51 -8.19 -4.69
N PRO A 178 -26.21 -7.30 -3.95
CA PRO A 178 -27.55 -7.62 -3.45
C PRO A 178 -28.56 -7.87 -4.56
N PHE A 179 -28.37 -7.28 -5.74
CA PHE A 179 -29.27 -7.50 -6.87
C PHE A 179 -29.12 -8.89 -7.47
N HIS A 180 -27.94 -9.50 -7.36
CA HIS A 180 -27.61 -10.78 -7.98
C HIS A 180 -27.60 -11.96 -7.00
N THR A 181 -27.41 -11.70 -5.71
CA THR A 181 -27.46 -12.74 -4.67
C THR A 181 -28.79 -12.78 -3.93
N VAL A 182 -29.57 -11.68 -3.94
CA VAL A 182 -30.86 -11.59 -3.25
C VAL A 182 -32.01 -11.33 -4.22
N MET A 183 -32.05 -10.17 -4.88
CA MET A 183 -33.23 -9.73 -5.65
C MET A 183 -33.55 -10.64 -6.83
N PHE A 184 -32.58 -10.90 -7.70
CA PHE A 184 -32.79 -11.68 -8.91
C PHE A 184 -33.04 -13.16 -8.62
N PRO A 185 -32.25 -13.85 -7.77
CA PRO A 185 -32.58 -15.23 -7.37
C PRO A 185 -33.96 -15.33 -6.73
N SER A 186 -34.35 -14.38 -5.87
CA SER A 186 -35.70 -14.35 -5.31
C SER A 186 -36.77 -14.22 -6.40
N THR A 187 -36.54 -13.37 -7.39
CA THR A 187 -37.47 -13.18 -8.52
C THR A 187 -37.65 -14.48 -9.29
N LEU A 188 -36.57 -15.22 -9.57
CA LEU A 188 -36.59 -16.50 -10.27
C LEU A 188 -37.25 -17.60 -9.43
N ILE A 189 -36.85 -17.74 -8.16
CA ILE A 189 -37.43 -18.71 -7.21
C ILE A 189 -38.94 -18.46 -7.05
N GLY A 190 -39.34 -17.19 -7.02
CA GLY A 190 -40.73 -16.77 -6.87
C GLY A 190 -41.64 -17.17 -8.02
N THR A 191 -41.12 -17.45 -9.22
CA THR A 191 -41.95 -17.95 -10.33
C THR A 191 -42.30 -19.44 -10.18
N GLY A 192 -41.53 -20.19 -9.38
CA GLY A 192 -41.67 -21.64 -9.24
C GLY A 192 -41.23 -22.46 -10.46
N GLU A 193 -40.54 -21.84 -11.42
CA GLU A 193 -40.00 -22.54 -12.60
C GLU A 193 -38.55 -22.98 -12.37
N ASN A 194 -38.08 -23.93 -13.19
CA ASN A 194 -36.76 -24.54 -13.07
C ASN A 194 -35.64 -23.67 -13.67
N TRP A 195 -35.43 -22.48 -13.10
CA TRP A 195 -34.41 -21.54 -13.58
C TRP A 195 -32.98 -21.98 -13.23
N THR A 196 -32.04 -21.71 -14.13
CA THR A 196 -30.60 -21.75 -13.87
C THR A 196 -30.24 -20.61 -12.93
N LEU A 197 -29.92 -20.95 -11.68
CA LEU A 197 -29.42 -19.98 -10.70
C LEU A 197 -27.91 -19.85 -10.79
N MET A 198 -27.39 -18.73 -10.30
CA MET A 198 -25.96 -18.45 -10.32
C MET A 198 -25.19 -19.48 -9.48
N LYS A 199 -24.17 -20.10 -10.08
CA LYS A 199 -23.23 -20.98 -9.38
C LYS A 199 -22.15 -20.16 -8.70
N ASN A 200 -21.40 -19.36 -9.44
CA ASN A 200 -20.27 -18.59 -8.94
C ASN A 200 -20.47 -17.09 -9.17
N ILE A 201 -19.99 -16.29 -8.21
CA ILE A 201 -19.89 -14.84 -8.35
C ILE A 201 -18.46 -14.37 -8.09
N SER A 202 -17.92 -13.56 -9.01
CA SER A 202 -16.63 -12.91 -8.88
C SER A 202 -16.84 -11.41 -8.71
N VAL A 203 -16.69 -10.93 -7.47
CA VAL A 203 -16.91 -9.53 -7.12
C VAL A 203 -15.59 -8.81 -6.90
N THR A 204 -15.47 -7.60 -7.46
CA THR A 204 -14.31 -6.73 -7.25
C THR A 204 -14.64 -5.50 -6.42
N GLU A 205 -13.64 -5.04 -5.67
CA GLU A 205 -13.58 -3.72 -5.03
C GLU A 205 -13.33 -2.62 -6.08
N TYR A 206 -13.14 -1.37 -5.65
CA TYR A 206 -12.96 -0.26 -6.59
C TYR A 206 -11.53 -0.15 -7.12
N LEU A 207 -11.43 0.28 -8.38
CA LEU A 207 -10.20 0.81 -8.94
C LEU A 207 -10.24 2.34 -8.85
N ASN A 208 -9.29 2.91 -8.12
CA ASN A 208 -9.06 4.34 -7.99
C ASN A 208 -8.01 4.82 -9.02
N TYR A 209 -7.89 6.13 -9.21
CA TYR A 209 -7.00 6.75 -10.20
C TYR A 209 -6.12 7.81 -9.56
N GLU A 210 -4.81 7.59 -9.58
CA GLU A 210 -3.80 8.43 -8.91
C GLU A 210 -4.25 8.74 -7.48
N THR A 211 -4.30 10.01 -7.07
CA THR A 211 -4.64 10.41 -5.70
C THR A 211 -6.16 10.37 -5.38
N GLY A 212 -7.02 9.84 -6.25
CA GLY A 212 -8.48 9.93 -6.04
C GLY A 212 -9.35 8.99 -6.88
N LYS A 213 -10.62 9.35 -7.06
CA LYS A 213 -11.61 8.55 -7.82
C LYS A 213 -11.72 9.04 -9.27
N PHE A 214 -12.09 8.14 -10.18
CA PHE A 214 -12.49 8.51 -11.54
C PHE A 214 -13.65 9.51 -11.52
N SER A 215 -13.55 10.59 -12.32
CA SER A 215 -14.60 11.61 -12.38
C SER A 215 -14.79 12.13 -13.80
N LYS A 216 -15.91 11.75 -14.41
CA LYS A 216 -16.24 12.21 -15.77
C LYS A 216 -16.59 13.70 -15.80
N SER A 217 -17.20 14.23 -14.75
CA SER A 217 -17.51 15.67 -14.65
C SER A 217 -16.27 16.53 -14.45
N LYS A 218 -15.27 16.05 -13.69
CA LYS A 218 -14.00 16.77 -13.49
C LYS A 218 -12.95 16.48 -14.56
N GLY A 219 -13.22 15.51 -15.45
CA GLY A 219 -12.27 15.04 -16.44
C GLY A 219 -11.02 14.39 -15.82
N VAL A 220 -11.20 13.65 -14.73
CA VAL A 220 -10.12 12.96 -14.00
C VAL A 220 -10.21 11.46 -14.29
N GLY A 221 -9.09 10.88 -14.73
CA GLY A 221 -8.96 9.47 -15.07
C GLY A 221 -9.08 9.16 -16.57
N VAL A 222 -8.75 7.91 -16.90
CA VAL A 222 -8.80 7.35 -18.25
C VAL A 222 -10.11 6.60 -18.45
N PHE A 223 -10.92 7.05 -19.39
CA PHE A 223 -12.14 6.33 -19.78
C PHE A 223 -11.88 5.42 -20.98
N GLY A 224 -12.75 4.44 -21.24
CA GLY A 224 -12.54 3.45 -22.33
C GLY A 224 -12.25 4.08 -23.70
N ASN A 225 -12.90 5.20 -24.03
CA ASN A 225 -12.64 5.94 -25.27
C ASN A 225 -11.29 6.67 -25.26
N ASP A 226 -10.84 7.13 -24.09
CA ASP A 226 -9.56 7.81 -23.92
C ASP A 226 -8.39 6.83 -24.14
N ALA A 227 -8.53 5.58 -23.69
CA ALA A 227 -7.49 4.56 -23.80
C ALA A 227 -7.09 4.25 -25.25
N LYS A 228 -8.02 4.37 -26.21
CA LYS A 228 -7.73 4.23 -27.63
C LYS A 228 -6.81 5.33 -28.15
N ASP A 229 -6.94 6.54 -27.60
CA ASP A 229 -6.23 7.74 -28.05
C ASP A 229 -4.83 7.88 -27.43
N THR A 230 -4.36 6.89 -26.65
CA THR A 230 -3.01 6.89 -26.07
C THR A 230 -1.99 6.16 -26.94
N ASN A 231 -2.41 5.44 -27.98
CA ASN A 231 -1.56 4.52 -28.76
C ASN A 231 -0.85 3.43 -27.93
N ILE A 232 -1.21 3.28 -26.64
CA ILE A 232 -0.73 2.17 -25.82
C ILE A 232 -1.52 0.92 -26.24
N PRO A 233 -0.85 -0.20 -26.58
CA PRO A 233 -1.54 -1.41 -27.00
C PRO A 233 -2.52 -1.93 -25.95
N SER A 234 -3.66 -2.47 -26.40
CA SER A 234 -4.72 -2.97 -25.51
C SER A 234 -4.25 -4.05 -24.54
N GLU A 235 -3.27 -4.86 -24.94
CA GLU A 235 -2.65 -5.90 -24.13
C GLU A 235 -1.93 -5.34 -22.91
N VAL A 236 -1.33 -4.14 -23.02
CA VAL A 236 -0.68 -3.47 -21.89
C VAL A 236 -1.72 -3.02 -20.87
N TRP A 237 -2.82 -2.43 -21.34
CA TRP A 237 -3.95 -2.05 -20.49
C TRP A 237 -4.54 -3.27 -19.77
N ARG A 238 -4.82 -4.35 -20.51
CA ARG A 238 -5.39 -5.58 -19.95
C ARG A 238 -4.44 -6.20 -18.93
N TYR A 239 -3.16 -6.31 -19.25
CA TYR A 239 -2.13 -6.82 -18.35
C TYR A 239 -2.09 -6.02 -17.04
N TYR A 240 -1.97 -4.69 -17.16
CA TYR A 240 -1.89 -3.79 -16.02
C TYR A 240 -3.13 -3.87 -15.13
N LEU A 241 -4.33 -3.79 -15.73
CA LEU A 241 -5.58 -3.82 -14.98
C LEU A 241 -5.84 -5.17 -14.33
N LEU A 242 -5.41 -6.29 -14.95
CA LEU A 242 -5.61 -7.63 -14.40
C LEU A 242 -4.56 -7.99 -13.34
N THR A 243 -3.31 -7.52 -13.46
CA THR A 243 -2.29 -7.69 -12.41
C THR A 243 -2.63 -6.85 -11.17
N ASN A 244 -3.29 -5.70 -11.37
CA ASN A 244 -3.80 -4.84 -10.31
C ASN A 244 -5.32 -4.98 -10.07
N ARG A 245 -5.91 -6.13 -10.44
CA ARG A 245 -7.35 -6.37 -10.25
C ARG A 245 -7.73 -6.26 -8.75
N PRO A 246 -8.72 -5.43 -8.38
CA PRO A 246 -9.13 -5.23 -6.98
C PRO A 246 -10.01 -6.39 -6.48
N GLU A 247 -9.39 -7.55 -6.20
CA GLU A 247 -10.13 -8.76 -5.78
C GLU A 247 -10.47 -8.78 -4.28
N VAL A 248 -9.67 -8.14 -3.43
CA VAL A 248 -9.80 -8.18 -1.97
C VAL A 248 -10.01 -6.78 -1.37
N SER A 249 -9.27 -5.79 -1.88
CA SER A 249 -9.34 -4.40 -1.47
C SER A 249 -9.29 -3.50 -2.69
N ASP A 250 -9.65 -2.23 -2.51
CA ASP A 250 -9.47 -1.21 -3.53
C ASP A 250 -8.01 -1.17 -4.04
N THR A 251 -7.83 -0.92 -5.33
CA THR A 251 -6.52 -0.75 -5.96
C THR A 251 -6.42 0.62 -6.64
N MET A 252 -5.21 1.05 -6.96
CA MET A 252 -4.95 2.38 -7.51
C MET A 252 -4.21 2.25 -8.84
N PHE A 253 -4.79 2.84 -9.88
CA PHE A 253 -4.11 3.04 -11.15
C PHE A 253 -3.12 4.20 -11.01
N THR A 254 -1.86 3.99 -11.39
CA THR A 254 -0.88 5.08 -11.58
C THR A 254 -0.13 4.93 -12.89
N TRP A 255 0.18 6.05 -13.55
CA TRP A 255 0.95 6.01 -14.80
C TRP A 255 2.37 5.48 -14.63
N VAL A 256 2.98 5.74 -13.46
CA VAL A 256 4.32 5.26 -13.13
C VAL A 256 4.34 3.74 -13.00
N ASP A 257 3.35 3.16 -12.31
CA ASP A 257 3.26 1.71 -12.17
C ASP A 257 2.93 1.05 -13.51
N LEU A 258 2.08 1.65 -14.36
CA LEU A 258 1.84 1.14 -15.71
C LEU A 258 3.12 1.10 -16.55
N GLN A 259 3.93 2.15 -16.50
CA GLN A 259 5.23 2.20 -17.14
C GLN A 259 6.16 1.11 -16.62
N ALA A 260 6.27 0.97 -15.29
CA ALA A 260 7.11 -0.04 -14.67
C ALA A 260 6.71 -1.45 -15.13
N LYS A 261 5.42 -1.79 -15.10
CA LYS A 261 4.90 -3.09 -15.54
C LYS A 261 5.14 -3.34 -17.03
N LEU A 262 4.95 -2.34 -17.88
CA LEU A 262 5.24 -2.46 -19.31
C LEU A 262 6.74 -2.67 -19.56
N ASN A 263 7.60 -1.80 -19.04
CA ASN A 263 9.02 -1.81 -19.37
C ASN A 263 9.73 -3.01 -18.72
N THR A 264 9.40 -3.36 -17.47
CA THR A 264 10.13 -4.41 -16.75
C THR A 264 9.55 -5.81 -17.00
N GLU A 265 8.23 -5.99 -16.94
CA GLU A 265 7.61 -7.32 -16.99
C GLU A 265 7.25 -7.73 -18.43
N LEU A 266 6.64 -6.82 -19.21
CA LEU A 266 6.26 -7.13 -20.60
C LEU A 266 7.44 -7.01 -21.56
N LEU A 267 8.19 -5.91 -21.53
CA LEU A 267 9.29 -5.66 -22.47
C LEU A 267 10.56 -6.45 -22.08
N ASN A 268 11.10 -6.23 -20.88
CA ASN A 268 12.40 -6.79 -20.47
C ASN A 268 12.38 -8.28 -20.10
N ASN A 269 11.21 -8.84 -19.77
CA ASN A 269 11.06 -10.26 -19.44
C ASN A 269 10.37 -11.04 -20.56
N LEU A 270 9.05 -10.89 -20.73
CA LEU A 270 8.26 -11.69 -21.70
C LEU A 270 8.68 -11.43 -23.15
N GLY A 271 8.70 -10.17 -23.57
CA GLY A 271 9.06 -9.74 -24.92
C GLY A 271 10.52 -10.06 -25.25
N ASN A 272 11.43 -9.84 -24.29
CA ASN A 272 12.84 -10.19 -24.43
C ASN A 272 13.07 -11.68 -24.64
N PHE A 273 12.41 -12.55 -23.86
CA PHE A 273 12.50 -14.00 -24.02
C PHE A 273 12.11 -14.43 -25.45
N ILE A 274 10.93 -14.02 -25.90
CA ILE A 274 10.40 -14.37 -27.22
C ILE A 274 11.31 -13.84 -28.33
N ASN A 275 11.69 -12.56 -28.24
CA ASN A 275 12.51 -11.93 -29.27
C ASN A 275 13.90 -12.58 -29.39
N ARG A 276 14.55 -12.94 -28.27
CA ARG A 276 15.87 -13.58 -28.29
C ARG A 276 15.85 -14.93 -29.00
N VAL A 277 14.83 -15.76 -28.73
CA VAL A 277 14.69 -17.10 -29.32
C VAL A 277 14.37 -16.98 -30.81
N LEU A 278 13.32 -16.24 -31.16
CA LEU A 278 12.85 -16.16 -32.54
C LEU A 278 13.86 -15.46 -33.45
N SER A 279 14.47 -14.36 -32.98
CA SER A 279 15.53 -13.66 -33.74
C SER A 279 16.77 -14.54 -33.94
N PHE A 280 17.10 -15.42 -32.99
CA PHE A 280 18.22 -16.35 -33.16
C PHE A 280 17.92 -17.43 -34.20
N ILE A 281 16.71 -17.99 -34.19
CA ILE A 281 16.27 -19.00 -35.17
C ILE A 281 16.18 -18.40 -36.58
N ALA A 282 15.70 -17.16 -36.70
CA ALA A 282 15.54 -16.48 -37.99
C ALA A 282 16.86 -16.10 -38.69
N LYS A 283 18.00 -16.08 -37.97
CA LYS A 283 19.31 -15.78 -38.57
C LYS A 283 19.67 -16.78 -39.67
N PRO A 284 20.37 -16.35 -40.74
CA PRO A 284 20.81 -17.24 -41.81
C PRO A 284 21.64 -18.43 -41.31
N GLN A 285 21.56 -19.54 -42.03
CA GLN A 285 22.30 -20.76 -41.73
C GLN A 285 23.80 -20.46 -41.61
N GLY A 286 24.43 -20.99 -40.56
CA GLY A 286 25.83 -20.67 -40.20
C GLY A 286 25.96 -19.61 -39.09
N THR A 287 24.96 -18.74 -38.93
CA THR A 287 24.85 -17.81 -37.79
C THR A 287 23.59 -18.01 -36.94
N GLY A 288 22.69 -18.88 -37.42
CA GLY A 288 21.48 -19.39 -36.77
C GLY A 288 20.84 -20.50 -37.62
N TYR A 289 19.52 -20.63 -37.58
CA TYR A 289 18.80 -21.80 -38.09
C TYR A 289 18.04 -21.60 -39.41
N GLY A 290 18.15 -20.44 -40.05
CA GLY A 290 17.49 -20.17 -41.33
C GLY A 290 15.96 -20.16 -41.23
N SER A 291 15.41 -19.77 -40.08
CA SER A 291 13.97 -19.78 -39.75
C SER A 291 13.33 -21.17 -39.68
N ILE A 292 14.10 -22.25 -39.60
CA ILE A 292 13.58 -23.63 -39.49
C ILE A 292 13.94 -24.21 -38.12
N ILE A 293 12.97 -24.79 -37.43
CA ILE A 293 13.19 -25.46 -36.15
C ILE A 293 13.91 -26.78 -36.40
N SER A 294 15.09 -26.95 -35.80
CA SER A 294 15.88 -28.17 -35.96
C SER A 294 15.33 -29.32 -35.13
N ASP A 295 15.61 -30.54 -35.58
CA ASP A 295 15.28 -31.73 -34.80
C ASP A 295 16.18 -31.82 -33.54
N SER A 296 15.67 -32.48 -32.50
CA SER A 296 16.32 -32.51 -31.19
C SER A 296 16.14 -33.87 -30.49
N PRO A 297 16.74 -34.95 -31.04
CA PRO A 297 16.71 -36.25 -30.39
C PRO A 297 17.38 -36.17 -29.01
N GLY A 298 16.83 -36.87 -28.01
CA GLY A 298 17.39 -36.92 -26.66
C GLY A 298 17.01 -35.75 -25.73
N ALA A 299 16.04 -34.91 -26.11
CA ALA A 299 15.55 -33.82 -25.27
C ALA A 299 15.05 -34.28 -23.89
N GLU A 300 14.47 -35.48 -23.80
CA GLU A 300 13.97 -36.08 -22.55
C GLU A 300 15.09 -36.40 -21.55
N SER A 301 16.30 -36.68 -22.05
CA SER A 301 17.48 -37.00 -21.24
C SER A 301 18.40 -35.80 -20.96
N HIS A 302 18.08 -34.62 -21.50
CA HIS A 302 18.90 -33.41 -21.29
C HIS A 302 18.55 -32.77 -19.94
N SER A 303 19.50 -32.77 -19.01
CA SER A 303 19.29 -32.42 -17.59
C SER A 303 18.59 -31.07 -17.38
N LEU A 304 19.09 -29.98 -18.00
CA LEU A 304 18.48 -28.64 -17.87
C LEU A 304 17.05 -28.60 -18.44
N THR A 305 16.79 -29.34 -19.52
CA THR A 305 15.46 -29.41 -20.14
C THR A 305 14.46 -30.17 -19.27
N GLN A 306 14.91 -31.26 -18.64
CA GLN A 306 14.10 -32.04 -17.72
C GLN A 306 13.73 -31.22 -16.47
N THR A 307 14.69 -30.53 -15.86
CA THR A 307 14.42 -29.66 -14.70
C THR A 307 13.43 -28.55 -15.05
N LEU A 308 13.56 -27.94 -16.22
CA LEU A 308 12.62 -26.93 -16.70
C LEU A 308 11.21 -27.53 -16.90
N SER A 309 11.12 -28.68 -17.57
CA SER A 309 9.87 -29.40 -17.81
C SER A 309 9.08 -29.66 -16.52
N GLU A 310 9.74 -30.17 -15.47
CA GLU A 310 9.09 -30.45 -14.18
C GLU A 310 8.54 -29.18 -13.52
N LYS A 311 9.27 -28.06 -13.59
CA LYS A 311 8.80 -26.77 -13.07
C LYS A 311 7.60 -26.26 -13.87
N ILE A 312 7.67 -26.32 -15.20
CA ILE A 312 6.61 -25.83 -16.09
C ILE A 312 5.32 -26.64 -15.88
N SER A 313 5.41 -27.96 -15.71
CA SER A 313 4.24 -28.79 -15.37
C SER A 313 3.51 -28.28 -14.15
N LYS A 314 4.24 -28.03 -13.05
CA LYS A 314 3.66 -27.55 -11.78
C LYS A 314 3.03 -26.16 -11.94
N LEU A 315 3.67 -25.27 -12.71
CA LEU A 315 3.13 -23.93 -12.96
C LEU A 315 1.85 -23.99 -13.80
N VAL A 316 1.78 -24.88 -14.80
CA VAL A 316 0.57 -25.08 -15.61
C VAL A 316 -0.57 -25.63 -14.75
N ASP A 317 -0.31 -26.61 -13.88
CA ASP A 317 -1.32 -27.15 -12.96
C ASP A 317 -1.88 -26.05 -12.05
N GLN A 318 -1.01 -25.25 -11.43
CA GLN A 318 -1.41 -24.13 -10.57
C GLN A 318 -2.18 -23.05 -11.34
N TYR A 319 -1.80 -22.80 -12.60
CA TYR A 319 -2.49 -21.85 -13.46
C TYR A 319 -3.93 -22.31 -13.74
N ILE A 320 -4.11 -23.58 -14.10
CA ILE A 320 -5.43 -24.15 -14.41
C ILE A 320 -6.32 -24.09 -13.16
N GLU A 321 -5.81 -24.54 -12.01
CA GLU A 321 -6.55 -24.47 -10.74
C GLU A 321 -6.98 -23.03 -10.39
N ALA A 322 -6.07 -22.06 -10.58
CA ALA A 322 -6.39 -20.65 -10.34
C ALA A 322 -7.46 -20.13 -11.30
N MET A 323 -7.43 -20.52 -12.58
CA MET A 323 -8.45 -20.15 -13.58
C MET A 323 -9.81 -20.76 -13.27
N GLU A 324 -9.87 -22.04 -12.91
CA GLU A 324 -11.10 -22.74 -12.51
C GLU A 324 -11.74 -22.10 -11.27
N LYS A 325 -10.93 -21.61 -10.33
CA LYS A 325 -11.37 -20.89 -9.13
C LYS A 325 -11.54 -19.37 -9.36
N VAL A 326 -11.43 -18.89 -10.60
CA VAL A 326 -11.59 -17.48 -10.98
C VAL A 326 -10.62 -16.54 -10.22
N LYS A 327 -9.44 -17.04 -9.84
CA LYS A 327 -8.33 -16.28 -9.25
C LYS A 327 -7.46 -15.67 -10.34
N LEU A 328 -8.05 -14.77 -11.13
CA LEU A 328 -7.47 -14.24 -12.37
C LEU A 328 -6.12 -13.54 -12.17
N LYS A 329 -5.99 -12.76 -11.09
CA LYS A 329 -4.73 -12.08 -10.75
C LYS A 329 -3.60 -13.08 -10.46
N GLN A 330 -3.91 -14.15 -9.73
CA GLN A 330 -2.96 -15.21 -9.40
C GLN A 330 -2.58 -16.01 -10.66
N ALA A 331 -3.55 -16.40 -11.48
CA ALA A 331 -3.32 -17.11 -12.73
C ALA A 331 -2.40 -16.32 -13.67
N LEU A 332 -2.64 -15.01 -13.86
CA LEU A 332 -1.77 -14.17 -14.68
C LEU A 332 -0.31 -14.14 -14.15
N LYS A 333 -0.13 -14.02 -12.84
CA LYS A 333 1.20 -14.03 -12.21
C LYS A 333 1.94 -15.35 -12.46
N ILE A 334 1.25 -16.48 -12.33
CA ILE A 334 1.79 -17.82 -12.62
C ILE A 334 2.14 -17.98 -14.11
N GLY A 335 1.25 -17.53 -15.00
CA GLY A 335 1.52 -17.55 -16.45
C GLY A 335 2.76 -16.73 -16.81
N MET A 336 2.94 -15.57 -16.19
CA MET A 336 4.12 -14.72 -16.41
C MET A 336 5.41 -15.31 -15.86
N SER A 337 5.40 -16.07 -14.75
CA SER A 337 6.63 -16.67 -14.20
C SER A 337 7.26 -17.69 -15.14
N ILE A 338 6.48 -18.32 -16.03
CA ILE A 338 6.99 -19.20 -17.09
C ILE A 338 7.97 -18.46 -18.02
N SER A 339 7.73 -17.18 -18.30
CA SER A 339 8.65 -16.39 -19.12
C SER A 339 9.99 -16.11 -18.41
N SER A 340 9.96 -15.98 -17.08
CA SER A 340 11.17 -15.83 -16.26
C SER A 340 11.99 -17.13 -16.24
N GLU A 341 11.34 -18.28 -16.08
CA GLU A 341 12.00 -19.59 -16.19
C GLU A 341 12.60 -19.81 -17.59
N GLY A 342 11.90 -19.38 -18.65
CA GLY A 342 12.43 -19.41 -20.02
C GLY A 342 13.68 -18.54 -20.19
N ASN A 343 13.69 -17.32 -19.65
CA ASN A 343 14.87 -16.45 -19.67
C ASN A 343 16.06 -17.05 -18.90
N ALA A 344 15.81 -17.64 -17.72
CA ALA A 344 16.83 -18.32 -16.92
C ALA A 344 17.42 -19.51 -17.69
N TYR A 345 16.57 -20.33 -18.31
CA TYR A 345 16.98 -21.48 -19.11
C TYR A 345 17.88 -21.10 -20.29
N LEU A 346 17.57 -20.01 -21.01
CA LEU A 346 18.44 -19.50 -22.08
C LEU A 346 19.80 -19.01 -21.55
N GLN A 347 19.81 -18.43 -20.35
CA GLN A 347 21.03 -17.89 -19.75
C GLN A 347 21.94 -19.01 -19.23
N GLU A 348 21.38 -19.99 -18.53
CA GLU A 348 22.09 -21.15 -17.98
C GLU A 348 22.66 -22.04 -19.09
N SER A 349 21.87 -22.29 -20.14
CA SER A 349 22.33 -23.07 -21.29
C SER A 349 23.44 -22.37 -22.10
N GLN A 350 23.58 -21.04 -21.99
CA GLN A 350 24.52 -20.25 -22.80
C GLN A 350 24.41 -20.60 -24.29
N PHE A 351 23.19 -20.67 -24.82
CA PHE A 351 22.88 -21.23 -26.14
C PHE A 351 23.75 -20.69 -27.30
N TRP A 352 24.20 -19.44 -27.22
CA TRP A 352 25.07 -18.81 -28.21
C TRP A 352 26.48 -19.45 -28.28
N LYS A 353 26.96 -20.02 -27.17
CA LYS A 353 28.18 -20.84 -27.13
C LYS A 353 27.88 -22.26 -27.58
N LEU A 354 26.78 -22.86 -27.12
CA LEU A 354 26.37 -24.21 -27.55
C LEU A 354 26.27 -24.29 -29.07
N TYR A 355 25.65 -23.31 -29.72
CA TYR A 355 25.54 -23.30 -31.19
C TYR A 355 26.89 -23.47 -31.93
N LYS A 356 28.00 -23.02 -31.33
CA LYS A 356 29.35 -23.16 -31.91
C LYS A 356 30.04 -24.47 -31.51
N ASN A 357 29.82 -24.92 -30.28
CA ASN A 357 30.61 -25.98 -29.65
C ASN A 357 29.89 -27.33 -29.58
N ASP A 358 28.57 -27.30 -29.41
CA ASP A 358 27.68 -28.46 -29.27
C ASP A 358 26.29 -28.10 -29.83
N LYS A 359 26.16 -28.32 -31.14
CA LYS A 359 24.98 -27.93 -31.89
C LYS A 359 23.75 -28.75 -31.51
N ASP A 360 23.92 -30.01 -31.11
CA ASP A 360 22.81 -30.90 -30.78
C ASP A 360 22.13 -30.47 -29.47
N SER A 361 22.92 -30.14 -28.44
CA SER A 361 22.38 -29.54 -27.21
C SER A 361 21.71 -28.18 -27.50
N CYS A 362 22.27 -27.38 -28.41
CA CYS A 362 21.63 -26.12 -28.82
C CYS A 362 20.27 -26.34 -29.50
N ASN A 363 20.13 -27.38 -30.32
CA ASN A 363 18.85 -27.74 -30.96
C ASN A 363 17.78 -28.08 -29.91
N ILE A 364 18.14 -28.86 -28.88
CA ILE A 364 17.26 -29.17 -27.75
C ILE A 364 16.78 -27.90 -27.04
N VAL A 365 17.72 -27.00 -26.71
CA VAL A 365 17.42 -25.74 -26.01
C VAL A 365 16.50 -24.85 -26.85
N MET A 366 16.77 -24.69 -28.15
CA MET A 366 15.96 -23.85 -29.03
C MET A 366 14.57 -24.42 -29.25
N ARG A 367 14.45 -25.72 -29.51
CA ARG A 367 13.14 -26.34 -29.72
C ARG A 367 12.28 -26.29 -28.46
N THR A 368 12.87 -26.58 -27.30
CA THR A 368 12.23 -26.43 -26.00
C THR A 368 11.74 -24.99 -25.79
N SER A 369 12.59 -24.00 -26.07
CA SER A 369 12.26 -22.58 -25.90
C SER A 369 11.13 -22.13 -26.82
N VAL A 370 11.09 -22.59 -28.07
CA VAL A 370 9.97 -22.32 -28.99
C VAL A 370 8.66 -22.94 -28.49
N GLY A 371 8.74 -24.17 -27.97
CA GLY A 371 7.60 -24.80 -27.29
C GLY A 371 7.04 -23.98 -26.14
N LEU A 372 7.92 -23.42 -25.29
CA LEU A 372 7.51 -22.54 -24.20
C LEU A 372 6.88 -21.23 -24.70
N ILE A 373 7.38 -20.66 -25.81
CA ILE A 373 6.77 -19.47 -26.43
C ILE A 373 5.35 -19.80 -26.91
N TYR A 374 5.15 -20.97 -27.52
CA TYR A 374 3.83 -21.40 -27.94
C TYR A 374 2.90 -21.62 -26.72
N LEU A 375 3.37 -22.29 -25.66
CA LEU A 375 2.64 -22.44 -24.41
C LEU A 375 2.23 -21.08 -23.80
N LEU A 376 3.17 -20.13 -23.69
CA LEU A 376 2.91 -18.78 -23.20
C LEU A 376 1.84 -18.07 -24.04
N SER A 377 1.83 -18.26 -25.36
CA SER A 377 0.80 -17.68 -26.23
C SER A 377 -0.58 -18.23 -25.90
N CYS A 378 -0.70 -19.51 -25.54
CA CYS A 378 -1.96 -20.12 -25.14
C CYS A 378 -2.40 -19.65 -23.75
N LEU A 379 -1.51 -19.73 -22.75
CA LEU A 379 -1.84 -19.35 -21.36
C LEU A 379 -2.17 -17.86 -21.22
N LEU A 380 -1.51 -16.99 -22.01
CA LEU A 380 -1.75 -15.55 -21.92
C LEU A 380 -2.90 -15.08 -22.82
N GLN A 381 -3.52 -15.94 -23.64
CA GLN A 381 -4.62 -15.55 -24.53
C GLN A 381 -5.83 -14.96 -23.79
N PRO A 382 -6.32 -15.52 -22.65
CA PRO A 382 -7.44 -14.93 -21.91
C PRO A 382 -7.14 -13.50 -21.40
N PHE A 383 -5.86 -13.20 -21.16
CA PHE A 383 -5.40 -11.92 -20.62
C PHE A 383 -5.00 -10.92 -21.72
N MET A 384 -4.29 -11.38 -22.75
CA MET A 384 -3.67 -10.57 -23.80
C MET A 384 -3.86 -11.21 -25.19
N PRO A 385 -5.10 -11.28 -25.71
CA PRO A 385 -5.41 -12.04 -26.93
C PRO A 385 -4.67 -11.54 -28.18
N SER A 386 -4.52 -10.21 -28.33
CA SER A 386 -3.76 -9.64 -29.46
C SER A 386 -2.28 -9.96 -29.41
N PHE A 387 -1.70 -10.08 -28.21
CA PHE A 387 -0.32 -10.56 -28.04
C PHE A 387 -0.20 -12.01 -28.49
N SER A 388 -1.10 -12.89 -28.07
CA SER A 388 -1.10 -14.30 -28.48
C SER A 388 -1.18 -14.46 -29.99
N LEU A 389 -2.06 -13.71 -30.67
CA LEU A 389 -2.15 -13.69 -32.13
C LEU A 389 -0.85 -13.24 -32.80
N LYS A 390 -0.20 -12.19 -32.29
CA LYS A 390 1.11 -11.73 -32.81
C LYS A 390 2.18 -12.80 -32.64
N VAL A 391 2.23 -13.47 -31.49
CA VAL A 391 3.20 -14.54 -31.22
C VAL A 391 2.95 -15.74 -32.14
N LEU A 392 1.70 -16.19 -32.30
CA LEU A 392 1.34 -17.28 -33.21
C LEU A 392 1.74 -16.97 -34.66
N LYS A 393 1.52 -15.73 -35.11
CA LYS A 393 1.98 -15.26 -36.43
C LYS A 393 3.50 -15.33 -36.58
N GLN A 394 4.26 -14.90 -35.57
CA GLN A 394 5.73 -15.01 -35.58
C GLN A 394 6.20 -16.47 -35.50
N LEU A 395 5.44 -17.36 -34.87
CA LEU A 395 5.69 -18.79 -34.87
C LEU A 395 5.31 -19.47 -36.19
N GLY A 396 4.51 -18.84 -37.06
CA GLY A 396 3.99 -19.46 -38.28
C GLY A 396 2.90 -20.51 -38.00
N ILE A 397 2.16 -20.38 -36.88
CA ILE A 397 1.09 -21.29 -36.47
C ILE A 397 -0.26 -20.60 -36.70
N SER A 398 -1.21 -21.31 -37.33
CA SER A 398 -2.59 -20.80 -37.50
C SER A 398 -3.34 -20.78 -36.16
N HIS A 399 -4.15 -19.75 -35.92
CA HIS A 399 -4.99 -19.65 -34.72
C HIS A 399 -6.00 -20.81 -34.61
N GLU A 400 -6.43 -21.37 -35.73
CA GLU A 400 -7.34 -22.54 -35.76
C GLU A 400 -6.69 -23.82 -35.19
N ASN A 401 -5.35 -23.87 -35.16
CA ASN A 401 -4.59 -25.00 -34.63
C ASN A 401 -4.11 -24.74 -33.19
N GLN A 402 -4.66 -23.73 -32.51
CA GLN A 402 -4.27 -23.40 -31.14
C GLN A 402 -4.69 -24.53 -30.18
N LEU A 403 -3.77 -24.93 -29.30
CA LEU A 403 -4.02 -25.99 -28.33
C LEU A 403 -5.13 -25.59 -27.35
N SER A 404 -6.11 -26.47 -27.15
CA SER A 404 -7.09 -26.32 -26.08
C SER A 404 -6.43 -26.51 -24.71
N LEU A 405 -6.79 -25.65 -23.77
CA LEU A 405 -6.42 -25.75 -22.35
C LEU A 405 -7.48 -26.48 -21.51
N SER A 406 -8.53 -27.03 -22.14
CA SER A 406 -9.60 -27.76 -21.44
C SER A 406 -9.11 -29.13 -20.95
N ASN A 407 -9.31 -29.40 -19.66
CA ASN A 407 -8.94 -30.65 -19.00
C ASN A 407 -9.84 -31.85 -19.34
N GLU A 408 -10.69 -31.77 -20.37
CA GLU A 408 -11.70 -32.81 -20.70
C GLU A 408 -11.07 -34.18 -20.98
N ASP A 409 -9.83 -34.22 -21.47
CA ASP A 409 -9.06 -35.46 -21.72
C ASP A 409 -8.18 -35.91 -20.53
N GLY A 410 -8.16 -35.18 -19.41
CA GLY A 410 -7.34 -35.47 -18.21
C GLY A 410 -5.81 -35.35 -18.37
N ASN A 411 -5.30 -35.01 -19.56
CA ASN A 411 -3.87 -35.08 -19.90
C ASN A 411 -3.23 -33.74 -20.31
N VAL A 412 -3.88 -32.60 -20.08
CA VAL A 412 -3.38 -31.27 -20.52
C VAL A 412 -2.02 -30.95 -19.93
N ALA A 413 -1.86 -31.18 -18.62
CA ALA A 413 -0.58 -30.97 -17.93
C ALA A 413 0.54 -31.87 -18.47
N GLU A 414 0.23 -33.14 -18.81
CA GLU A 414 1.20 -34.05 -19.41
C GLU A 414 1.64 -33.60 -20.80
N ARG A 415 0.74 -33.07 -21.63
CA ARG A 415 1.11 -32.51 -22.96
C ARG A 415 2.13 -31.37 -22.81
N PHE A 416 2.01 -30.56 -21.75
CA PHE A 416 2.91 -29.44 -21.50
C PHE A 416 4.18 -29.79 -20.71
N ARG A 417 4.31 -31.03 -20.22
CA ARG A 417 5.58 -31.58 -19.71
C ARG A 417 6.64 -31.73 -20.79
N LYS A 418 6.25 -31.80 -22.06
CA LYS A 418 7.18 -31.96 -23.17
C LYS A 418 7.16 -30.75 -24.08
N PRO A 419 7.61 -29.56 -23.62
CA PRO A 419 7.59 -28.35 -24.42
C PRO A 419 8.28 -28.52 -25.78
N TRP A 420 9.33 -29.35 -25.89
CA TRP A 420 10.00 -29.65 -27.15
C TRP A 420 9.13 -30.40 -28.19
N GLU A 421 8.02 -31.02 -27.81
CA GLU A 421 7.09 -31.71 -28.73
C GLU A 421 5.96 -30.80 -29.24
N LEU A 422 5.75 -29.64 -28.59
CA LEU A 422 4.62 -28.75 -28.90
C LEU A 422 4.69 -28.13 -30.30
N VAL A 423 5.91 -27.98 -30.85
CA VAL A 423 6.13 -27.50 -32.22
C VAL A 423 6.98 -28.53 -32.98
N PRO A 424 6.54 -29.01 -34.16
CA PRO A 424 7.21 -30.10 -34.85
C PRO A 424 8.58 -29.70 -35.40
N ALA A 425 9.47 -30.69 -35.52
CA ALA A 425 10.75 -30.53 -36.22
C ALA A 425 10.52 -30.13 -37.67
N GLY A 426 11.40 -29.30 -38.23
CA GLY A 426 11.28 -28.81 -39.60
C GLY A 426 10.23 -27.71 -39.80
N HIS A 427 9.49 -27.34 -38.75
CA HIS A 427 8.53 -26.23 -38.81
C HIS A 427 9.26 -24.91 -39.10
N LYS A 428 8.68 -24.12 -40.02
CA LYS A 428 9.23 -22.83 -40.42
C LYS A 428 8.53 -21.71 -39.65
N ILE A 429 9.29 -20.93 -38.88
CA ILE A 429 8.76 -19.78 -38.17
C ILE A 429 8.49 -18.61 -39.13
N GLY A 430 7.62 -17.69 -38.71
CA GLY A 430 7.39 -16.42 -39.37
C GLY A 430 8.52 -15.42 -39.14
N THR A 431 8.26 -14.15 -39.45
CA THR A 431 9.23 -13.06 -39.26
C THR A 431 9.18 -12.56 -37.81
N PRO A 432 10.29 -12.62 -37.05
CA PRO A 432 10.33 -12.07 -35.69
C PRO A 432 10.22 -10.55 -35.69
N GLU A 433 9.46 -10.00 -34.73
CA GLU A 433 9.33 -8.55 -34.52
C GLU A 433 9.19 -8.23 -33.02
N PRO A 434 9.67 -7.07 -32.55
CA PRO A 434 9.46 -6.64 -31.17
C PRO A 434 7.97 -6.51 -30.83
N LEU A 435 7.53 -7.18 -29.76
CA LEU A 435 6.12 -7.24 -29.37
C LEU A 435 5.65 -6.00 -28.59
N PHE A 436 6.55 -5.41 -27.80
CA PHE A 436 6.27 -4.26 -26.94
C PHE A 436 7.23 -3.11 -27.26
N LYS A 437 6.78 -1.89 -27.00
CA LYS A 437 7.59 -0.68 -27.08
C LYS A 437 7.73 -0.11 -25.68
N GLU A 438 8.91 0.45 -25.41
CA GLU A 438 9.16 1.17 -24.17
C GLU A 438 8.22 2.37 -24.05
N LEU A 439 7.68 2.58 -22.85
CA LEU A 439 6.98 3.80 -22.48
C LEU A 439 7.96 4.72 -21.77
N LYS A 440 8.20 5.90 -22.33
CA LYS A 440 9.18 6.85 -21.81
C LYS A 440 8.59 7.73 -20.72
N ASP A 441 9.44 8.28 -19.87
CA ASP A 441 9.03 9.21 -18.80
C ASP A 441 8.26 10.43 -19.35
N GLU A 442 8.64 10.88 -20.55
CA GLU A 442 7.99 11.97 -21.28
C GLU A 442 6.52 11.64 -21.63
N ASP A 443 6.27 10.41 -22.07
CA ASP A 443 4.93 9.93 -22.43
C ASP A 443 4.07 9.76 -21.16
N VAL A 444 4.66 9.27 -20.07
CA VAL A 444 4.02 9.12 -18.76
C VAL A 444 3.56 10.48 -18.24
N GLU A 445 4.43 11.50 -18.26
CA GLU A 445 4.08 12.83 -17.81
C GLU A 445 2.99 13.47 -18.69
N LEU A 446 3.11 13.30 -20.01
CA LEU A 446 2.11 13.75 -20.97
C LEU A 446 0.73 13.15 -20.65
N PHE A 447 0.65 11.84 -20.43
CA PHE A 447 -0.61 11.19 -20.09
C PHE A 447 -1.13 11.57 -18.72
N ARG A 448 -0.26 11.62 -17.69
CA ARG A 448 -0.66 12.05 -16.36
C ARG A 448 -1.31 13.43 -16.40
N LYS A 449 -0.68 14.39 -17.07
CA LYS A 449 -1.23 15.73 -17.29
C LYS A 449 -2.53 15.72 -18.09
N LYS A 450 -2.58 14.97 -19.20
CA LYS A 450 -3.78 14.84 -20.06
C LYS A 450 -5.00 14.33 -19.28
N PHE A 451 -4.80 13.50 -18.28
CA PHE A 451 -5.85 12.83 -17.53
C PHE A 451 -5.98 13.27 -16.05
N ALA A 452 -5.26 14.31 -15.62
CA ALA A 452 -5.27 14.85 -14.26
C ALA A 452 -6.48 15.74 -13.91
N GLY A 453 -7.23 16.21 -14.91
CA GLY A 453 -8.38 17.12 -14.72
C GLY A 453 -8.31 18.38 -15.57
N ASN A 454 -9.42 19.13 -15.60
CA ASN A 454 -9.68 20.34 -16.40
C ASN A 454 -10.09 20.08 -17.87
N GLN A 455 -11.40 20.09 -18.14
CA GLN A 455 -11.99 19.80 -19.44
C GLN A 455 -11.73 20.87 -20.51
N ALA A 456 -11.40 22.10 -20.11
CA ALA A 456 -10.95 23.14 -21.03
C ALA A 456 -9.62 22.75 -21.70
N ASP A 457 -8.67 22.25 -20.89
CA ASP A 457 -7.34 21.82 -21.36
C ASP A 457 -7.41 20.54 -22.19
N ARG A 458 -8.32 19.59 -21.87
CA ARG A 458 -8.56 18.40 -22.71
C ARG A 458 -9.05 18.77 -24.11
N ASN A 459 -9.95 19.75 -24.23
CA ASN A 459 -10.48 20.19 -25.52
C ASN A 459 -9.46 21.00 -26.34
N GLU A 460 -8.63 21.81 -25.69
CA GLU A 460 -7.52 22.50 -26.36
C GLU A 460 -6.43 21.53 -26.79
N ALA A 461 -6.00 20.60 -25.92
CA ALA A 461 -5.00 19.58 -26.26
C ALA A 461 -5.53 18.61 -27.33
N SER A 462 -6.81 18.23 -27.30
CA SER A 462 -7.43 17.40 -28.36
C SER A 462 -7.56 18.15 -29.68
N LYS A 463 -7.90 19.46 -29.66
CA LYS A 463 -7.88 20.31 -30.86
C LYS A 463 -6.46 20.48 -31.40
N MET A 464 -5.47 20.67 -30.53
CA MET A 464 -4.07 20.83 -30.90
C MET A 464 -3.49 19.52 -31.43
N ALA A 465 -3.80 18.37 -30.82
CA ALA A 465 -3.42 17.04 -31.30
C ALA A 465 -4.13 16.67 -32.60
N LYS A 466 -5.42 17.02 -32.78
CA LYS A 466 -6.10 16.88 -34.09
C LYS A 466 -5.51 17.79 -35.15
N LYS A 467 -5.07 19.01 -34.79
CA LYS A 467 -4.39 19.95 -35.69
C LYS A 467 -3.00 19.42 -36.06
N LEU A 468 -2.24 18.91 -35.08
CA LEU A 468 -0.93 18.29 -35.29
C LEU A 468 -1.05 17.01 -36.11
N ALA A 469 -2.04 16.15 -35.85
CA ALA A 469 -2.32 14.97 -36.64
C ALA A 469 -2.76 15.33 -38.06
N LYS A 470 -3.54 16.40 -38.26
CA LYS A 470 -3.84 16.93 -39.61
C LYS A 470 -2.59 17.46 -40.31
N THR A 471 -1.70 18.16 -39.59
CA THR A 471 -0.42 18.65 -40.12
C THR A 471 0.54 17.49 -40.42
N ILE A 472 0.53 16.42 -39.62
CA ILE A 472 1.32 15.21 -39.84
C ILE A 472 0.75 14.41 -41.02
N ILE A 473 -0.57 14.35 -41.21
CA ILE A 473 -1.22 13.70 -42.37
C ILE A 473 -0.96 14.50 -43.66
N VAL A 474 -0.99 15.85 -43.60
CA VAL A 474 -0.63 16.72 -44.73
C VAL A 474 0.87 16.60 -45.05
N ASN A 475 1.74 16.57 -44.03
CA ASN A 475 3.17 16.36 -44.21
C ASN A 475 3.51 14.91 -44.63
N PHE A 476 2.67 13.92 -44.33
CA PHE A 476 2.83 12.56 -44.84
C PHE A 476 2.55 12.49 -46.35
N SER A 477 1.55 13.23 -46.85
CA SER A 477 1.29 13.33 -48.29
C SER A 477 2.34 14.12 -49.07
N GLU A 478 3.05 15.05 -48.45
CA GLU A 478 4.20 15.74 -49.07
C GLU A 478 5.52 14.97 -48.91
N SER A 479 5.65 14.15 -47.86
CA SER A 479 6.85 13.32 -47.63
C SER A 479 6.95 12.12 -48.58
N GLU A 480 5.84 11.63 -49.15
CA GLU A 480 5.85 10.61 -50.21
C GLU A 480 6.32 11.16 -51.57
N LEU A 481 6.30 12.48 -51.80
CA LEU A 481 6.91 13.08 -53.00
C LEU A 481 8.39 13.45 -52.82
N CYS A 482 8.91 13.60 -51.60
CA CYS A 482 10.31 13.98 -51.36
C CYS A 482 11.27 12.80 -51.11
N LEU A 483 10.76 11.59 -50.88
CA LEU A 483 11.59 10.38 -50.74
C LEU A 483 11.95 9.72 -52.09
N SER A 484 11.35 10.16 -53.20
CA SER A 484 11.68 9.69 -54.55
C SER A 484 12.86 10.44 -55.20
N SER A 485 13.27 11.62 -54.68
CA SER A 485 14.37 12.41 -55.27
C SER A 485 15.72 12.28 -54.55
N MET A 486 15.81 11.45 -53.49
CA MET A 486 17.05 11.23 -52.74
C MET A 486 17.63 9.82 -52.91
N ALA A 487 16.96 8.96 -53.68
CA ALA A 487 17.43 7.61 -54.01
C ALA A 487 18.23 7.51 -55.33
N GLU A 488 18.37 8.60 -56.09
CA GLU A 488 19.08 8.60 -57.40
C GLU A 488 20.57 9.03 -57.32
N VAL A 489 21.15 9.16 -56.12
CA VAL A 489 22.53 9.71 -55.96
C VAL A 489 23.51 8.76 -55.26
N SER A 490 23.12 7.53 -54.91
CA SER A 490 24.01 6.54 -54.27
C SER A 490 24.39 5.32 -55.13
N GLU A 491 24.01 5.29 -56.41
CA GLU A 491 24.28 4.18 -57.33
C GLU A 491 25.26 4.57 -58.47
N ILE A 492 26.40 5.21 -58.16
CA ILE A 492 27.50 5.42 -59.16
C ILE A 492 28.88 5.17 -58.54
N THR A 493 28.99 4.27 -57.55
CA THR A 493 30.30 3.87 -57.00
C THR A 493 30.36 2.38 -56.73
N LYS A 494 30.44 1.58 -57.80
CA LYS A 494 31.22 0.33 -57.90
C LYS A 494 30.95 -0.36 -59.24
N SER A 495 31.66 0.06 -60.29
CA SER A 495 32.01 -0.82 -61.39
C SER A 495 33.31 -0.33 -62.04
N GLU A 496 34.14 -1.30 -62.41
CA GLU A 496 35.30 -1.23 -63.30
C GLU A 496 36.68 -0.91 -62.67
N VAL A 497 37.38 -2.00 -62.35
CA VAL A 497 38.84 -2.11 -62.32
C VAL A 497 39.27 -2.98 -63.50
N SER A 498 39.84 -2.35 -64.54
CA SER A 498 40.84 -2.80 -65.54
C SER A 498 40.65 -1.88 -66.76
N GLU A 499 41.61 -1.27 -67.44
CA GLU A 499 43.04 -1.46 -67.63
C GLU A 499 43.61 -0.16 -68.27
N GLN A 500 44.90 0.13 -68.04
CA GLN A 500 45.86 0.95 -68.81
C GLN A 500 45.40 2.21 -69.60
N HIS A 501 45.92 3.39 -69.21
CA HIS A 501 46.81 4.21 -70.06
C HIS A 501 47.40 5.43 -69.31
N ASP A 502 48.68 5.68 -69.55
CA ASP A 502 49.49 6.83 -69.14
C ASP A 502 48.87 8.17 -69.62
N PRO A 503 48.97 9.27 -68.82
CA PRO A 503 49.21 10.55 -69.48
C PRO A 503 50.26 11.40 -68.75
N GLN A 504 51.26 11.78 -69.54
CA GLN A 504 52.11 12.93 -69.34
C GLN A 504 51.34 14.16 -68.81
N SER A 505 51.97 14.81 -67.84
CA SER A 505 51.62 16.11 -67.29
C SER A 505 51.41 17.17 -68.38
N THR A 506 50.18 17.63 -68.54
CA THR A 506 49.87 18.89 -69.22
C THR A 506 49.02 19.74 -68.27
N PHE A 507 49.70 20.52 -67.42
CA PHE A 507 49.04 21.49 -66.55
C PHE A 507 48.82 22.81 -67.32
N ASP A 508 47.57 23.24 -67.45
CA ASP A 508 47.15 24.41 -68.24
C ASP A 508 47.54 25.76 -67.58
N PRO A 509 48.34 26.62 -68.27
CA PRO A 509 48.76 27.94 -67.79
C PRO A 509 47.61 28.93 -67.54
N LYS A 510 46.41 28.71 -68.09
CA LYS A 510 45.25 29.60 -67.87
C LYS A 510 44.63 29.51 -66.47
N SER A 511 44.97 28.46 -65.70
CA SER A 511 44.39 28.20 -64.36
C SER A 511 45.24 28.68 -63.17
N MET A 512 46.39 29.30 -63.44
CA MET A 512 47.42 29.62 -62.43
C MET A 512 47.20 30.98 -61.75
N ARG A 513 47.51 31.04 -60.45
CA ARG A 513 47.40 32.26 -59.64
C ARG A 513 48.77 32.89 -59.38
N LYS A 514 48.97 34.12 -59.84
CA LYS A 514 50.23 34.90 -59.71
C LYS A 514 50.41 35.60 -58.35
N THR A 515 49.36 35.66 -57.52
CA THR A 515 49.37 36.36 -56.23
C THR A 515 49.14 35.41 -55.07
N LYS A 516 49.88 35.60 -53.95
CA LYS A 516 49.70 34.79 -52.74
C LYS A 516 48.25 34.90 -52.23
N PRO A 517 47.57 33.80 -51.89
CA PRO A 517 46.21 33.88 -51.34
C PRO A 517 46.20 34.68 -50.03
N GLY A 518 45.29 35.65 -49.93
CA GLY A 518 45.19 36.52 -48.75
C GLY A 518 44.69 35.77 -47.51
N LEU A 519 45.34 35.99 -46.36
CA LEU A 519 44.98 35.34 -45.08
C LEU A 519 43.73 35.94 -44.41
N LYS A 520 43.35 37.19 -44.74
CA LYS A 520 42.33 37.96 -44.00
C LYS A 520 41.00 37.20 -43.86
N ARG A 521 40.54 36.55 -44.92
CA ARG A 521 39.27 35.80 -44.93
C ARG A 521 39.34 34.51 -44.12
N LEU A 522 40.47 33.80 -44.17
CA LEU A 522 40.70 32.59 -43.38
C LEU A 522 40.76 32.93 -41.88
N VAL A 523 41.49 33.98 -41.52
CA VAL A 523 41.60 34.46 -40.13
C VAL A 523 40.24 34.86 -39.59
N LEU A 524 39.46 35.64 -40.34
CA LEU A 524 38.11 36.06 -39.93
C LEU A 524 37.19 34.85 -39.63
N THR A 525 37.16 33.86 -40.52
CA THR A 525 36.30 32.67 -40.34
C THR A 525 36.76 31.78 -39.18
N ILE A 526 38.08 31.66 -38.96
CA ILE A 526 38.63 30.92 -37.81
C ILE A 526 38.35 31.66 -36.50
N SER A 527 38.43 33.00 -36.48
CA SER A 527 38.10 33.79 -35.29
C SER A 527 36.64 33.62 -34.85
N VAL A 528 35.69 33.57 -35.80
CA VAL A 528 34.27 33.30 -35.51
C VAL A 528 34.05 31.89 -34.96
N LEU A 529 34.74 30.88 -35.52
CA LEU A 529 34.71 29.52 -34.99
C LEU A 529 35.27 29.46 -33.57
N PHE A 530 36.37 30.16 -33.30
CA PHE A 530 37.00 30.21 -31.99
C PHE A 530 36.09 30.85 -30.92
N SER A 531 35.37 31.92 -31.26
CA SER A 531 34.36 32.51 -30.35
C SER A 531 33.22 31.54 -30.03
N PHE A 532 32.79 30.71 -30.99
CA PHE A 532 31.76 29.69 -30.79
C PHE A 532 32.22 28.58 -29.84
N VAL A 533 33.49 28.15 -29.97
CA VAL A 533 34.09 27.11 -29.12
C VAL A 533 34.29 27.62 -27.68
N LEU A 534 34.68 28.88 -27.50
CA LEU A 534 34.80 29.51 -26.18
C LEU A 534 33.45 29.79 -25.49
N GLY A 535 32.38 30.01 -26.26
CA GLY A 535 31.04 30.25 -25.72
C GLY A 535 30.33 28.99 -25.20
N PHE A 536 30.68 27.81 -25.72
CA PHE A 536 30.02 26.54 -25.38
C PHE A 536 30.17 26.16 -23.89
N PRO A 537 31.35 26.27 -23.24
CA PRO A 537 31.48 26.04 -21.79
C PRO A 537 30.65 26.98 -20.92
N LEU A 538 30.47 28.24 -21.32
CA LEU A 538 29.66 29.22 -20.58
C LEU A 538 28.17 28.90 -20.70
N LEU A 539 27.69 28.55 -21.90
CA LEU A 539 26.34 28.06 -22.11
C LEU A 539 26.10 26.79 -21.28
N TRP A 540 27.05 25.86 -21.27
CA TRP A 540 26.94 24.62 -20.51
C TRP A 540 26.82 24.85 -19.00
N LYS A 541 27.53 25.85 -18.48
CA LYS A 541 27.45 26.23 -17.07
C LYS A 541 26.13 26.93 -16.71
N SER A 542 25.46 27.56 -17.67
CA SER A 542 24.16 28.22 -17.45
C SER A 542 22.97 27.26 -17.30
N VAL A 543 23.15 25.97 -17.62
CA VAL A 543 22.10 24.93 -17.57
C VAL A 543 22.19 24.02 -16.35
N GLU A 544 23.11 24.30 -15.44
CA GLU A 544 23.29 23.54 -14.21
C GLU A 544 22.19 23.91 -13.21
N ILE A 545 21.39 22.92 -12.80
CA ILE A 545 20.32 23.09 -11.81
C ILE A 545 20.95 23.17 -10.43
N TYR A 546 20.72 24.30 -9.75
CA TYR A 546 21.12 24.46 -8.35
C TYR A 546 20.48 23.38 -7.47
N ARG A 547 21.30 22.79 -6.60
CA ARG A 547 20.85 21.83 -5.59
C ARG A 547 21.32 22.27 -4.23
N ALA A 548 20.42 22.19 -3.26
CA ALA A 548 20.84 22.19 -1.87
C ALA A 548 21.80 21.02 -1.63
N PRO A 549 23.01 21.25 -1.09
CA PRO A 549 23.92 20.18 -0.74
C PRO A 549 23.34 19.37 0.42
N LEU A 550 23.30 18.05 0.28
CA LEU A 550 22.93 17.15 1.37
C LEU A 550 24.18 16.61 2.06
N PRO A 551 24.18 16.48 3.40
CA PRO A 551 25.32 15.99 4.16
C PRO A 551 25.41 14.45 4.11
N PHE A 552 25.71 13.89 2.92
CA PHE A 552 25.70 12.43 2.68
C PHE A 552 26.55 11.64 3.67
N ARG A 553 27.74 12.14 4.01
CA ARG A 553 28.64 11.48 4.97
C ARG A 553 28.04 11.39 6.37
N GLU A 554 27.29 12.40 6.80
CA GLU A 554 26.65 12.42 8.11
C GLU A 554 25.44 11.48 8.15
N ILE A 555 24.68 11.40 7.05
CA ILE A 555 23.59 10.43 6.89
C ILE A 555 24.10 8.99 6.98
N ASP A 556 25.16 8.68 6.22
CA ASP A 556 25.76 7.35 6.20
C ASP A 556 26.39 7.01 7.55
N HIS A 557 27.03 7.99 8.21
CA HIS A 557 27.58 7.84 9.56
C HIS A 557 26.50 7.52 10.59
N LEU A 558 25.35 8.21 10.55
CA LEU A 558 24.24 7.93 11.46
C LEU A 558 23.77 6.48 11.34
N SER A 559 23.56 5.97 10.11
CA SER A 559 23.14 4.58 9.89
C SER A 559 24.20 3.59 10.39
N ALA A 560 25.46 3.78 10.00
CA ALA A 560 26.56 2.89 10.39
C ALA A 560 26.79 2.88 11.91
N GLN A 561 26.63 4.03 12.57
CA GLN A 561 26.75 4.15 14.02
C GLN A 561 25.63 3.40 14.75
N LEU A 562 24.39 3.45 14.25
CA LEU A 562 23.27 2.72 14.87
C LEU A 562 23.38 1.20 14.68
N ASP A 563 23.91 0.75 13.54
CA ASP A 563 24.12 -0.67 13.26
C ASP A 563 25.28 -1.27 14.09
N SER A 564 26.31 -0.46 14.39
CA SER A 564 27.48 -0.90 15.17
C SER A 564 27.34 -0.67 16.67
N THR A 565 26.66 0.39 17.09
CA THR A 565 26.46 0.77 18.49
C THR A 565 24.99 1.14 18.72
N PRO A 566 24.16 0.19 19.20
CA PRO A 566 22.75 0.47 19.44
C PRO A 566 22.57 1.57 20.50
N LEU A 567 21.48 2.32 20.40
CA LEU A 567 21.16 3.39 21.36
C LEU A 567 20.89 2.78 22.74
N GLN A 568 21.80 3.03 23.68
CA GLN A 568 21.73 2.56 25.07
C GLN A 568 21.52 3.73 26.02
N PHE A 569 20.90 3.45 27.16
CA PHE A 569 20.61 4.42 28.21
C PHE A 569 21.30 4.00 29.52
N PRO A 570 21.96 4.93 30.23
CA PRO A 570 22.55 4.62 31.52
C PRO A 570 21.46 4.41 32.58
N CYS A 571 21.52 3.28 33.28
CA CYS A 571 20.53 2.91 34.29
C CYS A 571 21.22 2.64 35.64
N HIS A 572 20.75 3.26 36.71
CA HIS A 572 21.31 3.04 38.04
C HIS A 572 20.38 2.13 38.85
N PHE A 573 20.91 1.06 39.42
CA PHE A 573 20.16 0.11 40.23
C PHE A 573 20.63 0.12 41.67
N GLN A 574 19.70 0.16 42.61
CA GLN A 574 19.96 0.13 44.04
C GLN A 574 19.15 -0.98 44.70
N ALA A 575 19.82 -1.85 45.47
CA ALA A 575 19.16 -2.85 46.30
C ALA A 575 19.38 -2.53 47.78
N ILE A 576 18.31 -2.42 48.56
CA ILE A 576 18.35 -2.07 49.98
C ILE A 576 17.88 -3.28 50.79
N PHE A 577 18.71 -3.82 51.67
CA PHE A 577 18.42 -4.97 52.51
C PHE A 577 18.19 -4.52 53.96
N ILE A 578 17.00 -4.77 54.51
CA ILE A 578 16.58 -4.40 55.86
C ILE A 578 16.36 -5.68 56.67
N GLY A 579 17.00 -5.79 57.84
CA GLY A 579 16.86 -6.96 58.72
C GLY A 579 17.62 -8.22 58.26
N PHE A 580 18.66 -8.05 57.44
CA PHE A 580 19.56 -9.13 57.01
C PHE A 580 20.92 -9.03 57.73
N GLU A 581 21.49 -10.17 58.13
CA GLU A 581 22.78 -10.25 58.86
C GLU A 581 24.02 -10.41 57.93
N SER A 582 23.89 -10.10 56.63
CA SER A 582 24.97 -10.31 55.66
C SER A 582 26.20 -9.43 55.98
N LYS A 583 27.40 -10.00 55.83
CA LYS A 583 28.66 -9.39 56.31
C LYS A 583 29.34 -8.44 55.32
N SER A 584 28.94 -8.48 54.04
CA SER A 584 29.64 -7.78 52.95
C SER A 584 28.66 -7.27 51.88
N SER A 585 28.54 -5.95 51.74
CA SER A 585 27.76 -5.34 50.65
C SER A 585 28.41 -5.53 49.27
N GLU A 586 29.73 -5.74 49.22
CA GLU A 586 30.49 -5.94 47.97
C GLU A 586 30.21 -7.32 47.35
N ASP A 587 30.13 -8.37 48.18
CA ASP A 587 29.82 -9.73 47.71
C ASP A 587 28.38 -9.84 47.18
N LEU A 588 27.45 -9.13 47.82
CA LEU A 588 26.07 -8.99 47.36
C LEU A 588 25.99 -8.24 46.02
N GLU A 589 26.72 -7.14 45.88
CA GLU A 589 26.79 -6.37 44.62
C GLU A 589 27.33 -7.23 43.47
N ALA A 590 28.43 -7.95 43.68
CA ALA A 590 29.02 -8.83 42.68
C ALA A 590 28.07 -9.97 42.28
N SER A 591 27.40 -10.58 43.26
CA SER A 591 26.43 -11.66 43.04
C SER A 591 25.19 -11.18 42.29
N LEU A 592 24.71 -9.97 42.59
CA LEU A 592 23.57 -9.36 41.92
C LEU A 592 23.91 -9.02 40.47
N LEU A 593 25.09 -8.44 40.24
CA LEU A 593 25.62 -8.13 38.91
C LEU A 593 25.74 -9.38 38.02
N ASP A 594 26.27 -10.48 38.54
CA ASP A 594 26.35 -11.77 37.82
C ASP A 594 24.97 -12.29 37.40
N ARG A 595 23.98 -12.25 38.30
CA ARG A 595 22.61 -12.68 37.99
C ARG A 595 21.94 -11.79 36.96
N MET A 596 22.13 -10.47 37.04
CA MET A 596 21.60 -9.52 36.06
C MET A 596 22.22 -9.76 34.67
N ASN A 597 23.53 -9.99 34.60
CA ASN A 597 24.22 -10.32 33.34
C ASN A 597 23.69 -11.63 32.72
N LYS A 598 23.36 -12.64 33.53
CA LYS A 598 22.77 -13.91 33.05
C LYS A 598 21.34 -13.76 32.52
N LEU A 599 20.57 -12.79 33.04
CA LEU A 599 19.19 -12.54 32.62
C LEU A 599 19.09 -11.65 31.38
N GLY A 600 20.14 -10.88 31.08
CA GLY A 600 20.24 -10.06 29.88
C GLY A 600 20.41 -10.90 28.60
N SER A 601 19.90 -10.39 27.48
CA SER A 601 20.21 -10.94 26.15
C SER A 601 21.70 -10.73 25.87
N GLY A 602 22.43 -11.77 25.46
CA GLY A 602 23.86 -11.65 25.12
C GLY A 602 24.19 -10.68 23.97
N THR A 603 23.18 -10.05 23.36
CA THR A 603 23.31 -8.99 22.37
C THR A 603 22.62 -7.72 22.89
N PRO A 604 23.26 -6.52 22.78
CA PRO A 604 22.68 -5.30 23.28
C PRO A 604 21.47 -4.88 22.45
N GLU A 605 20.29 -4.89 23.07
CA GLU A 605 19.05 -4.46 22.43
C GLU A 605 18.90 -2.92 22.52
N CYS A 606 18.60 -2.29 21.39
CA CYS A 606 18.41 -0.84 21.31
C CYS A 606 17.17 -0.39 22.13
N GLY A 607 17.29 0.72 22.86
CA GLY A 607 16.24 1.19 23.78
C GLY A 607 16.23 0.47 25.14
N THR A 608 17.19 -0.40 25.40
CA THR A 608 17.42 -0.99 26.73
C THR A 608 18.62 -0.35 27.42
N CYS A 609 18.87 -0.75 28.66
CA CYS A 609 20.08 -0.35 29.39
C CYS A 609 21.33 -1.09 28.90
N GLY A 610 21.20 -2.14 28.07
CA GLY A 610 22.31 -2.96 27.59
C GLY A 610 23.17 -3.48 28.76
N THR A 611 24.49 -3.31 28.66
CA THR A 611 25.46 -3.52 29.75
C THR A 611 25.79 -2.25 30.53
N ASN A 612 25.13 -1.14 30.21
CA ASN A 612 25.40 0.19 30.77
C ASN A 612 24.53 0.47 32.01
N TYR A 613 24.60 -0.43 32.99
CA TYR A 613 23.96 -0.22 34.28
C TYR A 613 24.95 -0.31 35.44
N THR A 614 24.74 0.50 36.46
CA THR A 614 25.53 0.47 37.70
C THR A 614 24.70 -0.13 38.82
N VAL A 615 25.27 -1.05 39.60
CA VAL A 615 24.59 -1.66 40.75
C VAL A 615 25.16 -1.08 42.04
N SER A 616 24.29 -0.84 43.02
CA SER A 616 24.67 -0.41 44.36
C SER A 616 23.86 -1.19 45.38
N VAL A 617 24.49 -1.58 46.50
CA VAL A 617 23.85 -2.35 47.56
C VAL A 617 24.00 -1.64 48.89
N VAL A 618 22.90 -1.59 49.65
CA VAL A 618 22.83 -1.05 51.00
C VAL A 618 22.26 -2.10 51.94
N ILE A 619 22.90 -2.32 53.07
CA ILE A 619 22.39 -3.15 54.17
C ILE A 619 22.08 -2.21 55.33
N ASP A 620 20.82 -2.14 55.76
CA ASP A 620 20.33 -1.23 56.80
C ASP A 620 19.85 -2.02 58.02
N SER A 621 20.41 -1.70 59.19
CA SER A 621 20.05 -2.28 60.49
C SER A 621 19.42 -1.23 61.43
N ASP A 622 18.70 -0.26 60.86
CA ASP A 622 18.02 0.89 61.49
C ASP A 622 18.95 1.93 62.13
N SER A 623 20.01 1.50 62.83
CA SER A 623 20.96 2.38 63.55
C SER A 623 22.30 2.55 62.82
N HIS A 624 22.67 1.57 61.99
CA HIS A 624 23.88 1.57 61.17
C HIS A 624 23.56 1.01 59.78
N CYS A 625 24.23 1.51 58.73
CA CYS A 625 24.10 0.94 57.39
C CYS A 625 25.45 0.75 56.72
N ILE A 626 25.59 -0.37 56.02
CA ILE A 626 26.77 -0.73 55.23
C ILE A 626 26.41 -0.46 53.77
N GLN A 627 27.17 0.41 53.11
CA GLN A 627 26.94 0.82 51.72
C GLN A 627 28.14 0.43 50.87
N SER A 628 27.86 -0.10 49.69
CA SER A 628 28.93 -0.38 48.74
C SER A 628 29.59 0.90 48.21
N PRO A 629 30.84 0.84 47.70
CA PRO A 629 31.58 2.02 47.25
C PRO A 629 30.85 2.83 46.16
N THR A 630 30.15 2.13 45.26
CA THR A 630 29.32 2.68 44.17
C THR A 630 28.10 3.45 44.69
N SER A 631 27.49 3.02 45.80
CA SER A 631 26.33 3.66 46.46
C SER A 631 26.59 5.11 46.88
N LYS A 632 27.82 5.42 47.31
CA LYS A 632 28.21 6.78 47.78
C LYS A 632 28.24 7.83 46.66
N SER A 633 28.26 7.41 45.40
CA SER A 633 28.41 8.29 44.23
C SER A 633 27.11 8.58 43.48
N SER A 634 26.09 7.73 43.61
CA SER A 634 24.86 7.78 42.79
C SER A 634 23.62 8.26 43.56
N CYS A 635 23.39 7.76 44.78
CA CYS A 635 22.23 8.10 45.62
C CYS A 635 22.55 7.82 47.11
N PRO A 636 22.86 8.86 47.93
CA PRO A 636 23.23 8.65 49.32
C PRO A 636 22.02 8.21 50.16
N TRP A 637 22.09 7.00 50.74
CA TRP A 637 21.07 6.46 51.62
C TRP A 637 21.23 6.94 53.07
N ARG A 638 20.13 7.31 53.73
CA ARG A 638 20.09 7.62 55.17
C ARG A 638 19.66 6.37 55.94
N CYS A 639 20.53 5.84 56.80
CA CYS A 639 20.22 4.64 57.58
C CYS A 639 18.95 4.88 58.44
N GLY A 640 18.07 3.89 58.53
CA GLY A 640 16.82 3.96 59.28
C GLY A 640 15.74 4.85 58.65
N ALA A 641 15.90 5.31 57.40
CA ALA A 641 14.91 6.14 56.72
C ALA A 641 13.55 5.46 56.53
N LEU A 642 13.50 4.13 56.56
CA LEU A 642 12.28 3.32 56.39
C LEU A 642 11.79 2.68 57.70
N SER A 643 12.37 3.04 58.84
CA SER A 643 12.00 2.49 60.15
C SER A 643 10.53 2.71 60.53
N ASN A 644 9.91 3.78 60.00
CA ASN A 644 8.51 4.13 60.23
C ASN A 644 7.54 3.57 59.17
N VAL A 645 8.03 2.83 58.17
CA VAL A 645 7.20 2.30 57.08
C VAL A 645 6.69 0.91 57.45
N ASP A 646 5.36 0.74 57.47
CA ASP A 646 4.76 -0.55 57.75
C ASP A 646 4.58 -1.39 56.49
N PHE A 647 5.56 -2.25 56.21
CA PHE A 647 5.50 -3.24 55.12
C PHE A 647 4.57 -4.44 55.38
N GLY A 648 3.92 -4.53 56.54
CA GLY A 648 3.04 -5.64 56.95
C GLY A 648 1.55 -5.28 56.93
N GLY A 649 1.20 -3.99 56.99
CA GLY A 649 -0.16 -3.47 57.15
C GLY A 649 -1.14 -3.69 55.98
N GLY A 650 -0.76 -4.41 54.93
CA GLY A 650 -1.64 -4.77 53.82
C GLY A 650 -1.86 -3.66 52.76
N ASP A 651 -1.66 -2.39 53.12
CA ASP A 651 -1.83 -1.21 52.27
C ASP A 651 -0.56 -0.91 51.44
N ASP A 652 -0.50 -1.48 50.24
CA ASP A 652 0.63 -1.30 49.33
C ASP A 652 0.77 0.15 48.82
N GLU A 653 -0.32 0.92 48.75
CA GLU A 653 -0.26 2.29 48.23
C GLU A 653 0.39 3.23 49.23
N ALA A 654 0.07 3.09 50.52
CA ALA A 654 0.72 3.85 51.58
C ALA A 654 2.23 3.56 51.67
N VAL A 655 2.63 2.31 51.42
CA VAL A 655 4.06 1.92 51.35
C VAL A 655 4.73 2.57 50.14
N ASP A 656 4.10 2.56 48.97
CA ASP A 656 4.63 3.16 47.74
C ASP A 656 4.89 4.67 47.89
N GLU A 657 3.93 5.40 48.47
CA GLU A 657 4.05 6.84 48.74
C GLU A 657 5.11 7.15 49.81
N SER A 658 5.22 6.30 50.83
CA SER A 658 6.27 6.43 51.86
C SER A 658 7.67 6.19 51.28
N LEU A 659 7.80 5.22 50.38
CA LEU A 659 9.02 4.95 49.64
C LEU A 659 9.37 6.11 48.71
N GLU A 660 8.41 6.68 47.98
CA GLU A 660 8.65 7.86 47.13
C GLU A 660 9.11 9.06 47.96
N SER A 661 8.54 9.29 49.14
CA SER A 661 8.99 10.35 50.05
C SER A 661 10.43 10.15 50.53
N ALA A 662 10.83 8.89 50.77
CA ALA A 662 12.18 8.55 51.22
C ALA A 662 13.23 8.50 50.09
N LEU A 663 12.84 8.08 48.87
CA LEU A 663 13.72 7.78 47.74
C LEU A 663 13.64 8.80 46.59
N GLY A 664 12.52 9.50 46.43
CA GLY A 664 12.20 10.32 45.25
C GLY A 664 13.23 11.42 44.97
N GLY A 665 13.87 11.97 46.01
CA GLY A 665 14.93 12.98 45.87
C GLY A 665 16.23 12.48 45.23
N CYS A 666 16.47 11.17 45.15
CA CYS A 666 17.71 10.64 44.57
C CYS A 666 17.78 10.72 43.04
N SER A 667 16.63 10.77 42.34
CA SER A 667 16.61 10.81 40.89
C SER A 667 17.05 12.16 40.31
N GLU A 668 17.04 13.25 41.08
CA GLU A 668 17.44 14.59 40.63
C GLU A 668 18.94 14.88 40.89
N LEU A 669 19.55 14.18 41.85
CA LEU A 669 20.96 14.36 42.22
C LEU A 669 21.94 13.50 41.39
N ALA A 670 21.47 12.39 40.81
CA ALA A 670 22.31 11.49 40.02
C ALA A 670 22.69 12.14 38.67
N ARG A 671 23.96 12.51 38.49
CA ARG A 671 24.49 12.89 37.17
C ARG A 671 24.56 11.63 36.30
N GLY A 672 23.62 11.47 35.37
CA GLY A 672 23.77 10.54 34.25
C GLY A 672 22.87 9.31 34.21
N GLY A 673 21.64 9.34 34.75
CA GLY A 673 20.70 8.22 34.61
C GLY A 673 19.58 8.24 35.65
N LYS A 674 18.51 7.45 35.43
CA LYS A 674 17.46 7.26 36.43
C LYS A 674 17.85 6.14 37.41
N VAL A 675 17.50 6.31 38.68
CA VAL A 675 17.74 5.33 39.75
C VAL A 675 16.50 4.49 39.95
N TYR A 676 16.66 3.17 39.95
CA TYR A 676 15.64 2.18 40.26
C TYR A 676 16.01 1.42 41.53
N THR A 677 15.08 1.31 42.47
CA THR A 677 15.38 0.77 43.81
C THR A 677 14.52 -0.43 44.16
N VAL A 678 15.11 -1.51 44.66
CA VAL A 678 14.37 -2.65 45.24
C VAL A 678 14.70 -2.78 46.72
N VAL A 679 13.69 -2.67 47.58
CA VAL A 679 13.81 -2.79 49.03
C VAL A 679 13.46 -4.21 49.46
N LEU A 680 14.29 -4.83 50.27
CA LEU A 680 14.08 -6.17 50.82
C LEU A 680 13.93 -6.06 52.33
N VAL A 681 12.85 -6.60 52.86
CA VAL A 681 12.52 -6.54 54.28
C VAL A 681 12.36 -7.96 54.80
N ASN A 682 13.30 -8.41 55.63
CA ASN A 682 13.24 -9.73 56.22
C ASN A 682 12.26 -9.73 57.41
N ARG A 683 11.18 -10.50 57.30
CA ARG A 683 10.14 -10.66 58.34
C ARG A 683 9.68 -12.12 58.39
N ASP A 684 9.19 -12.58 59.53
CA ASP A 684 8.61 -13.93 59.70
C ASP A 684 7.17 -14.01 59.11
N GLU A 685 7.01 -13.61 57.86
CA GLU A 685 5.75 -13.60 57.10
C GLU A 685 5.93 -14.24 55.70
N ASP A 686 4.82 -14.51 55.01
CA ASP A 686 4.83 -15.00 53.64
C ASP A 686 5.44 -13.99 52.67
N VAL A 687 6.16 -14.51 51.66
CA VAL A 687 6.92 -13.68 50.72
C VAL A 687 5.99 -12.93 49.76
N ARG A 688 5.92 -11.61 49.93
CA ARG A 688 5.17 -10.69 49.08
C ARG A 688 6.12 -9.76 48.33
N ALA A 689 6.01 -9.70 47.00
CA ALA A 689 6.74 -8.73 46.19
C ALA A 689 5.78 -7.80 45.44
N VAL A 690 6.06 -6.51 45.51
CA VAL A 690 5.22 -5.46 44.92
C VAL A 690 6.11 -4.48 44.16
N ILE A 691 5.69 -4.14 42.95
CA ILE A 691 6.31 -3.14 42.07
C ILE A 691 5.45 -1.88 42.15
N GLY A 692 6.06 -0.77 42.55
CA GLY A 692 5.39 0.49 42.80
C GLY A 692 4.97 1.26 41.54
N LYS A 693 4.30 2.40 41.76
CA LYS A 693 3.93 3.37 40.71
C LYS A 693 5.14 4.20 40.26
N TYR A 694 6.16 4.31 41.11
CA TYR A 694 7.39 5.05 40.86
C TYR A 694 8.55 4.11 40.53
N ARG A 695 9.81 4.54 40.68
CA ARG A 695 11.00 3.75 40.28
C ARG A 695 11.44 2.74 41.35
N HIS A 696 10.53 2.27 42.19
CA HIS A 696 10.87 1.34 43.26
C HIS A 696 9.92 0.16 43.40
N ALA A 697 10.42 -0.90 44.02
CA ALA A 697 9.70 -2.11 44.35
C ALA A 697 10.16 -2.61 45.73
N TRP A 698 9.36 -3.45 46.38
CA TRP A 698 9.73 -4.06 47.65
C TRP A 698 9.36 -5.53 47.74
N ILE A 699 10.15 -6.26 48.51
CA ILE A 699 9.96 -7.68 48.84
C ILE A 699 9.95 -7.79 50.36
N SER A 700 8.82 -8.23 50.92
CA SER A 700 8.65 -8.46 52.36
C SER A 700 8.38 -9.93 52.64
N GLY A 701 8.97 -10.49 53.69
CA GLY A 701 8.74 -11.86 54.15
C GLY A 701 10.01 -12.68 54.30
N LYS A 702 9.87 -13.96 54.65
CA LYS A 702 10.99 -14.84 54.99
C LYS A 702 11.65 -15.42 53.75
N VAL A 703 12.68 -14.75 53.24
CA VAL A 703 13.38 -15.12 51.99
C VAL A 703 14.87 -15.38 52.26
N SER A 704 15.42 -16.46 51.68
CA SER A 704 16.88 -16.66 51.70
C SER A 704 17.58 -15.62 50.83
N GLU A 705 18.79 -15.21 51.21
CA GLU A 705 19.59 -14.21 50.48
C GLU A 705 19.76 -14.56 48.99
N THR A 706 19.92 -15.83 48.65
CA THR A 706 20.07 -16.30 47.26
C THR A 706 18.77 -16.21 46.45
N ALA A 707 17.63 -16.52 47.06
CA ALA A 707 16.31 -16.40 46.41
C ALA A 707 15.93 -14.92 46.24
N ALA A 708 16.21 -14.10 47.26
CA ALA A 708 16.05 -12.66 47.25
C ALA A 708 16.84 -12.01 46.10
N LEU A 709 18.14 -12.31 45.97
CA LEU A 709 18.98 -11.80 44.89
C LEU A 709 18.48 -12.18 43.49
N SER A 710 17.94 -13.40 43.33
CA SER A 710 17.34 -13.85 42.06
C SER A 710 16.16 -12.97 41.68
N ARG A 711 15.27 -12.71 42.65
CA ARG A 711 14.03 -11.96 42.44
C ARG A 711 14.28 -10.48 42.20
N VAL A 712 15.26 -9.90 42.91
CA VAL A 712 15.72 -8.52 42.71
C VAL A 712 16.29 -8.33 41.31
N ALA A 713 17.17 -9.24 40.85
CA ALA A 713 17.73 -9.20 39.51
C ALA A 713 16.65 -9.32 38.42
N GLU A 714 15.68 -10.21 38.62
CA GLU A 714 14.57 -10.42 37.70
C GLU A 714 13.65 -9.19 37.62
N ILE A 715 13.28 -8.57 38.75
CA ILE A 715 12.48 -7.33 38.75
C ILE A 715 13.19 -6.22 37.98
N PHE A 716 14.49 -5.99 38.20
CA PHE A 716 15.19 -4.95 37.46
C PHE A 716 15.27 -5.25 35.96
N VAL A 717 15.84 -6.40 35.58
CA VAL A 717 16.11 -6.70 34.17
C VAL A 717 14.83 -6.95 33.38
N LYS A 718 13.87 -7.72 33.91
CA LYS A 718 12.66 -8.08 33.17
C LYS A 718 11.57 -7.03 33.28
N VAL A 719 11.44 -6.32 34.41
CA VAL A 719 10.38 -5.31 34.61
C VAL A 719 10.88 -3.90 34.30
N PHE A 720 11.79 -3.33 35.09
CA PHE A 720 12.20 -1.92 34.92
C PHE A 720 12.96 -1.63 33.63
N VAL A 721 13.77 -2.58 33.14
CA VAL A 721 14.52 -2.40 31.88
C VAL A 721 13.65 -2.76 30.67
N ASN A 722 12.96 -3.90 30.71
CA ASN A 722 12.30 -4.50 29.54
C ASN A 722 10.77 -4.38 29.51
N GLY A 723 10.14 -3.75 30.51
CA GLY A 723 8.69 -3.52 30.51
C GLY A 723 7.83 -4.76 30.81
N GLY A 724 8.43 -5.86 31.27
CA GLY A 724 7.72 -7.09 31.63
C GLY A 724 7.24 -7.94 30.45
N LYS A 725 7.77 -7.76 29.23
CA LYS A 725 7.38 -8.49 28.01
C LYS A 725 7.63 -10.01 28.10
N GLU A 726 6.69 -10.81 27.60
CA GLU A 726 6.81 -12.28 27.43
C GLU A 726 6.95 -12.67 25.95
N GLU A 727 7.58 -13.82 25.68
CA GLU A 727 7.65 -14.42 24.33
C GLU A 727 6.23 -14.69 23.81
N GLY A 728 5.82 -13.97 22.74
CA GLY A 728 4.47 -14.07 22.15
C GLY A 728 3.58 -12.82 22.32
N SER A 729 4.03 -11.78 23.05
CA SER A 729 3.38 -10.46 23.01
C SER A 729 3.53 -9.82 21.61
N ILE A 730 2.64 -8.89 21.23
CA ILE A 730 2.67 -8.18 19.92
C ILE A 730 4.11 -7.82 19.58
N HIS A 731 4.62 -8.31 18.44
CA HIS A 731 6.00 -8.09 18.02
C HIS A 731 6.34 -6.60 18.15
N GLY A 732 7.42 -6.29 18.88
CA GLY A 732 7.85 -4.94 19.27
C GLY A 732 8.24 -4.01 18.11
N GLU A 733 7.90 -4.36 16.88
CA GLU A 733 8.03 -3.50 15.69
C GLU A 733 6.88 -2.51 15.55
N PHE A 734 5.75 -2.72 16.23
CA PHE A 734 4.62 -1.82 16.18
C PHE A 734 4.75 -0.66 17.18
N MET A 735 4.84 0.56 16.65
CA MET A 735 4.77 1.81 17.41
C MET A 735 3.49 2.57 17.02
N PRO A 736 2.54 2.81 17.94
CA PRO A 736 1.24 3.43 17.62
C PRO A 736 1.31 4.94 17.30
N VAL A 737 2.51 5.53 17.21
CA VAL A 737 2.72 6.97 17.01
C VAL A 737 2.97 7.29 15.54
N GLY A 738 2.27 8.29 15.00
CA GLY A 738 2.48 8.82 13.65
C GLY A 738 3.88 9.40 13.45
N ALA A 739 4.29 9.56 12.19
CA ALA A 739 5.58 10.16 11.87
C ALA A 739 5.70 11.63 12.28
N ASP A 740 4.56 12.32 12.32
CA ASP A 740 4.39 13.67 12.83
C ASP A 740 4.37 13.76 14.37
N GLY A 741 4.59 12.63 15.05
CA GLY A 741 4.51 12.51 16.50
C GLY A 741 3.10 12.55 17.06
N LYS A 742 2.06 12.43 16.22
CA LYS A 742 0.65 12.55 16.67
C LYS A 742 -0.06 11.20 16.74
N ILE A 743 -0.95 11.10 17.73
CA ILE A 743 -1.95 10.02 17.86
C ILE A 743 -3.33 10.65 18.01
N VAL A 744 -4.31 10.12 17.29
CA VAL A 744 -5.73 10.42 17.49
C VAL A 744 -6.39 9.22 18.16
N LEU A 745 -6.87 9.39 19.39
CA LEU A 745 -7.67 8.39 20.09
C LEU A 745 -9.15 8.64 19.77
N SER A 746 -9.74 7.78 18.94
CA SER A 746 -11.13 7.90 18.51
C SER A 746 -12.00 6.93 19.32
N PHE A 747 -12.84 7.45 20.22
CA PHE A 747 -13.77 6.67 21.03
C PHE A 747 -15.14 6.61 20.38
N ASN A 748 -15.66 5.41 20.16
CA ASN A 748 -16.88 5.20 19.37
C ASN A 748 -17.86 4.31 20.13
N LEU A 749 -19.05 4.82 20.43
CA LEU A 749 -20.15 4.04 20.99
C LEU A 749 -21.07 3.58 19.85
N LEU A 750 -21.12 2.27 19.64
CA LEU A 750 -21.79 1.63 18.50
C LEU A 750 -23.04 0.91 18.97
N ASN A 751 -24.21 1.46 18.64
CA ASN A 751 -25.49 0.81 18.87
C ASN A 751 -25.82 -0.10 17.69
N SER A 752 -25.95 -1.41 17.93
CA SER A 752 -26.27 -2.37 16.87
C SER A 752 -27.64 -2.12 16.24
N ASP A 753 -28.68 -1.93 17.06
CA ASP A 753 -30.05 -1.66 16.61
C ASP A 753 -30.71 -0.60 17.52
N PRO A 754 -31.06 0.59 16.98
CA PRO A 754 -31.62 1.67 17.80
C PRO A 754 -33.05 1.37 18.28
N ARG A 755 -33.71 0.34 17.73
CA ARG A 755 -35.06 -0.08 18.14
C ARG A 755 -35.08 -0.78 19.51
N ASP A 756 -33.93 -1.26 19.95
CA ASP A 756 -33.76 -2.02 21.20
C ASP A 756 -33.45 -1.10 22.40
N GLY A 757 -33.47 0.23 22.17
CA GLY A 757 -33.00 1.26 23.09
C GLY A 757 -31.74 1.91 22.53
N VAL A 758 -31.67 3.23 22.58
CA VAL A 758 -30.49 3.98 22.12
C VAL A 758 -29.62 4.28 23.32
N TYR A 759 -28.34 3.89 23.28
CA TYR A 759 -27.39 4.20 24.33
C TYR A 759 -26.48 5.35 23.90
N ASP A 760 -26.31 6.29 24.83
CA ASP A 760 -25.45 7.46 24.72
C ASP A 760 -24.52 7.54 25.93
N TRP A 761 -23.47 8.35 25.87
CA TRP A 761 -22.49 8.51 26.95
C TRP A 761 -22.11 9.98 27.20
N ASP A 762 -21.88 10.34 28.46
CA ASP A 762 -21.29 11.64 28.77
C ASP A 762 -19.76 11.53 28.74
N PHE A 763 -19.21 11.64 27.52
CA PHE A 763 -17.78 11.47 27.29
C PHE A 763 -16.94 12.63 27.85
N ARG A 764 -17.52 13.81 28.12
CA ARG A 764 -16.76 14.95 28.66
C ARG A 764 -16.15 14.64 30.02
N SER A 765 -16.92 14.00 30.89
CA SER A 765 -16.45 13.57 32.20
C SER A 765 -15.30 12.56 32.12
N VAL A 766 -15.32 11.68 31.11
CA VAL A 766 -14.25 10.71 30.85
C VAL A 766 -12.99 11.41 30.35
N GLU A 767 -13.14 12.35 29.43
CA GLU A 767 -12.02 13.11 28.87
C GLU A 767 -11.29 13.90 29.96
N GLU A 768 -12.02 14.65 30.79
CA GLU A 768 -11.46 15.53 31.82
C GLU A 768 -10.87 14.76 33.01
N ILE A 769 -11.54 13.69 33.47
CA ILE A 769 -11.18 13.01 34.72
C ILE A 769 -10.23 11.83 34.45
N LEU A 770 -10.47 11.05 33.40
CA LEU A 770 -9.78 9.78 33.16
C LEU A 770 -8.69 9.87 32.08
N LEU A 771 -8.93 10.61 31.00
CA LEU A 771 -7.98 10.66 29.87
C LEU A 771 -6.94 11.79 30.00
N ALA A 772 -7.30 12.93 30.57
CA ALA A 772 -6.37 14.05 30.72
C ALA A 772 -5.06 13.69 31.46
N PRO A 773 -5.08 12.94 32.59
CA PRO A 773 -3.86 12.49 33.26
C PRO A 773 -2.99 11.57 32.38
N VAL A 774 -3.63 10.73 31.57
CA VAL A 774 -2.96 9.79 30.65
C VAL A 774 -2.28 10.54 29.51
N ILE A 775 -2.98 11.53 28.93
CA ILE A 775 -2.46 12.38 27.86
C ILE A 775 -1.27 13.20 28.35
N ASP A 776 -1.36 13.75 29.56
CA ASP A 776 -0.25 14.49 30.18
C ASP A 776 0.97 13.61 30.39
N ALA A 777 0.77 12.38 30.89
CA ALA A 777 1.84 11.40 31.09
C ALA A 777 2.53 10.96 29.78
N LEU A 778 1.77 10.77 28.69
CA LEU A 778 2.30 10.34 27.40
C LEU A 778 2.82 11.49 26.51
N ARG A 779 2.68 12.76 26.93
CA ARG A 779 3.10 13.93 26.15
C ARG A 779 4.54 13.86 25.61
N PRO A 780 5.56 13.35 26.34
CA PRO A 780 6.92 13.23 25.81
C PRO A 780 7.06 12.20 24.66
N ILE A 781 6.12 11.26 24.55
CA ILE A 781 6.13 10.17 23.57
C ILE A 781 5.28 10.56 22.36
N ALA A 782 4.12 11.17 22.57
CA ALA A 782 3.21 11.54 21.50
C ALA A 782 2.34 12.74 21.84
N ASN A 783 2.01 13.52 20.82
CA ASN A 783 0.95 14.53 20.89
C ASN A 783 -0.40 13.86 20.62
N ILE A 784 -1.21 13.71 21.67
CA ILE A 784 -2.46 12.96 21.63
C ILE A 784 -3.64 13.92 21.51
N SER A 785 -4.51 13.68 20.53
CA SER A 785 -5.83 14.30 20.42
C SER A 785 -6.92 13.25 20.63
N VAL A 786 -8.01 13.62 21.31
CA VAL A 786 -9.15 12.74 21.57
C VAL A 786 -10.35 13.18 20.76
N GLU A 787 -11.04 12.22 20.16
CA GLU A 787 -12.33 12.42 19.50
C GLU A 787 -13.32 11.38 20.01
N SER A 788 -14.60 11.74 20.11
CA SER A 788 -15.66 10.80 20.50
C SER A 788 -16.87 10.92 19.60
N GLN A 789 -17.52 9.79 19.29
CA GLN A 789 -18.80 9.79 18.59
C GLN A 789 -19.70 8.62 19.02
N VAL A 790 -21.00 8.79 18.77
CA VAL A 790 -22.02 7.75 18.98
C VAL A 790 -22.67 7.45 17.65
N LEU A 791 -22.65 6.18 17.26
CA LEU A 791 -23.33 5.67 16.06
C LEU A 791 -24.53 4.83 16.47
N TYR A 792 -25.65 5.06 15.78
CA TYR A 792 -26.95 4.55 16.22
C TYR A 792 -27.41 3.29 15.50
N HIS A 793 -26.73 2.87 14.43
CA HIS A 793 -27.05 1.62 13.71
C HIS A 793 -25.81 1.03 13.06
N THR A 794 -25.13 0.17 13.81
CA THR A 794 -23.84 -0.39 13.40
C THR A 794 -23.78 -1.87 13.80
N PRO A 795 -24.44 -2.78 13.05
CA PRO A 795 -24.39 -4.20 13.37
C PRO A 795 -22.99 -4.78 13.07
N LYS A 796 -22.63 -5.86 13.78
CA LYS A 796 -21.45 -6.68 13.44
C LYS A 796 -21.71 -7.51 12.18
N SER A 797 -20.68 -7.77 11.37
CA SER A 797 -20.77 -8.50 10.09
C SER A 797 -20.93 -10.03 10.23
N SER A 798 -20.71 -10.58 11.42
CA SER A 798 -20.69 -12.02 11.69
C SER A 798 -21.82 -12.45 12.64
N PHE A 799 -22.11 -13.75 12.67
CA PHE A 799 -23.15 -14.34 13.52
C PHE A 799 -22.57 -14.83 14.84
N SER A 800 -23.35 -14.72 15.91
CA SER A 800 -23.08 -15.36 17.21
C SER A 800 -24.08 -16.49 17.40
N TYR A 801 -23.69 -17.55 18.11
CA TYR A 801 -24.57 -18.68 18.41
C TYR A 801 -25.00 -18.63 19.88
N TRP A 802 -26.18 -19.19 20.18
CA TRP A 802 -26.65 -19.30 21.56
C TRP A 802 -26.00 -20.49 22.25
N ASP A 803 -25.53 -20.29 23.49
CA ASP A 803 -24.98 -21.34 24.34
C ASP A 803 -25.79 -21.46 25.64
N ASP A 804 -26.44 -22.61 25.83
CA ASP A 804 -27.30 -22.89 26.99
C ASP A 804 -26.53 -22.90 28.32
N LYS A 805 -25.25 -23.29 28.32
CA LYS A 805 -24.42 -23.36 29.53
C LYS A 805 -24.23 -21.96 30.13
N TRP A 806 -24.03 -20.98 29.27
CA TRP A 806 -23.80 -19.58 29.67
C TRP A 806 -25.05 -18.72 29.60
N SER A 807 -26.16 -19.27 29.07
CA SER A 807 -27.40 -18.52 28.82
C SER A 807 -27.15 -17.19 28.10
N SER A 808 -26.25 -17.23 27.11
CA SER A 808 -25.69 -16.06 26.43
C SER A 808 -25.36 -16.39 24.98
N PHE A 809 -25.30 -15.37 24.12
CA PHE A 809 -24.77 -15.49 22.77
C PHE A 809 -23.25 -15.46 22.82
N ILE A 810 -22.61 -16.42 22.16
CA ILE A 810 -21.16 -16.56 22.11
C ILE A 810 -20.64 -16.15 20.74
N PHE A 811 -19.56 -15.38 20.76
CA PHE A 811 -18.79 -15.00 19.59
C PHE A 811 -17.33 -15.44 19.74
N SER A 812 -16.86 -16.29 18.82
CA SER A 812 -15.50 -16.86 18.90
C SER A 812 -14.45 -15.84 18.49
N THR A 813 -13.31 -15.82 19.20
CA THR A 813 -12.19 -14.95 18.82
C THR A 813 -11.55 -15.35 17.48
N LYS A 814 -11.82 -16.56 16.97
CA LYS A 814 -11.39 -16.98 15.62
C LYS A 814 -12.05 -16.15 14.51
N ASP A 815 -13.21 -15.58 14.81
CA ASP A 815 -14.00 -14.80 13.86
C ASP A 815 -13.81 -13.27 14.04
N LEU A 816 -12.86 -12.83 14.89
CA LEU A 816 -12.56 -11.41 15.13
C LEU A 816 -12.28 -10.59 13.87
N PRO A 817 -11.58 -11.10 12.84
CA PRO A 817 -11.41 -10.36 11.58
C PRO A 817 -12.73 -9.96 10.93
N PHE A 818 -13.83 -10.65 11.27
CA PHE A 818 -15.18 -10.40 10.78
C PHE A 818 -16.07 -9.69 11.80
N PHE A 819 -15.55 -9.27 12.96
CA PHE A 819 -16.30 -8.50 13.94
C PHE A 819 -16.42 -7.04 13.52
N VAL A 820 -15.32 -6.44 13.04
CA VAL A 820 -15.26 -5.05 12.56
C VAL A 820 -15.81 -4.97 11.14
N ASN A 821 -16.94 -4.28 10.97
CA ASN A 821 -17.54 -4.02 9.65
C ASN A 821 -17.18 -2.61 9.17
N SER A 822 -16.00 -2.44 8.54
CA SER A 822 -15.53 -1.13 8.06
C SER A 822 -16.44 -0.47 7.02
N ASN A 823 -17.32 -1.23 6.35
CA ASN A 823 -18.28 -0.69 5.40
C ASN A 823 -19.51 -0.04 6.07
N GLU A 824 -19.90 -0.51 7.26
CA GLU A 824 -21.08 -0.03 8.00
C GLU A 824 -20.72 0.84 9.21
N TRP A 825 -19.55 0.61 9.80
CA TRP A 825 -19.03 1.43 10.89
C TRP A 825 -18.34 2.64 10.25
N HIS A 826 -19.11 3.71 10.01
CA HIS A 826 -18.63 4.98 9.47
C HIS A 826 -17.76 5.73 10.51
N LEU A 827 -16.58 5.19 10.81
CA LEU A 827 -15.66 5.71 11.82
C LEU A 827 -14.75 6.83 11.29
N ASP A 828 -15.25 7.64 10.36
CA ASP A 828 -14.51 8.74 9.75
C ASP A 828 -14.07 9.74 10.84
N THR A 829 -12.76 10.06 10.90
CA THR A 829 -12.21 11.02 11.88
C THR A 829 -11.93 12.37 11.23
N SER A 830 -11.95 13.44 12.05
CA SER A 830 -11.86 14.81 11.54
C SER A 830 -10.49 15.18 10.94
N ILE A 831 -9.46 14.37 11.23
CA ILE A 831 -8.05 14.62 10.91
C ILE A 831 -7.52 13.70 9.78
N ALA A 832 -8.32 12.74 9.28
CA ALA A 832 -7.87 11.69 8.34
C ALA A 832 -7.45 12.15 6.92
N ALA A 833 -7.48 13.45 6.61
CA ALA A 833 -7.19 13.95 5.26
C ALA A 833 -5.70 13.88 4.84
N GLY A 834 -4.76 13.63 5.77
CA GLY A 834 -3.32 13.75 5.52
C GLY A 834 -2.48 12.47 5.56
N GLY A 835 -3.02 11.33 6.01
CA GLY A 835 -2.30 10.04 6.08
C GLY A 835 -1.05 9.95 6.98
N ARG A 836 -0.69 11.03 7.69
CA ARG A 836 0.55 11.11 8.52
C ARG A 836 0.35 10.76 9.99
N SER A 837 -0.75 11.21 10.58
CA SER A 837 -1.09 10.92 11.98
C SER A 837 -1.68 9.50 12.11
N LYS A 838 -1.41 8.83 13.23
CA LYS A 838 -2.00 7.51 13.52
C LYS A 838 -3.31 7.67 14.28
N ILE A 839 -4.30 6.84 13.93
CA ILE A 839 -5.61 6.83 14.57
C ILE A 839 -5.77 5.47 15.27
N LEU A 840 -6.18 5.48 16.53
CA LEU A 840 -6.56 4.30 17.29
C LEU A 840 -8.04 4.37 17.63
N HIS A 841 -8.81 3.40 17.18
CA HIS A 841 -10.24 3.31 17.44
C HIS A 841 -10.52 2.49 18.71
N PHE A 842 -11.17 3.10 19.69
CA PHE A 842 -11.67 2.44 20.90
C PHE A 842 -13.19 2.35 20.82
N VAL A 843 -13.69 1.14 20.61
CA VAL A 843 -15.09 0.91 20.23
C VAL A 843 -15.84 0.22 21.36
N VAL A 844 -16.93 0.82 21.81
CA VAL A 844 -17.92 0.17 22.68
C VAL A 844 -19.05 -0.33 21.81
N TYR A 845 -19.16 -1.64 21.66
CA TYR A 845 -20.22 -2.27 20.89
C TYR A 845 -21.38 -2.67 21.80
N VAL A 846 -22.56 -2.10 21.56
CA VAL A 846 -23.81 -2.45 22.23
C VAL A 846 -24.59 -3.43 21.33
N PRO A 847 -24.72 -4.71 21.72
CA PRO A 847 -25.39 -5.70 20.90
C PRO A 847 -26.91 -5.47 20.84
N SER A 848 -27.53 -5.95 19.76
CA SER A 848 -28.99 -5.94 19.64
C SER A 848 -29.64 -6.80 20.72
N ALA A 849 -30.89 -6.51 21.10
CA ALA A 849 -31.63 -7.31 22.08
C ALA A 849 -31.81 -8.78 21.67
N LYS A 850 -31.69 -9.09 20.37
CA LYS A 850 -31.73 -10.47 19.85
C LYS A 850 -30.45 -11.25 20.09
N GLU A 851 -29.32 -10.58 20.26
CA GLU A 851 -28.00 -11.18 20.48
C GLU A 851 -27.46 -10.83 21.88
N CYS A 852 -28.30 -10.36 22.80
CA CYS A 852 -27.89 -9.91 24.12
C CYS A 852 -28.34 -10.88 25.23
N PRO A 853 -27.48 -11.25 26.20
CA PRO A 853 -26.08 -10.83 26.36
C PRO A 853 -25.14 -11.51 25.34
N LEU A 854 -24.21 -10.72 24.77
CA LEU A 854 -23.17 -11.19 23.85
C LEU A 854 -21.83 -11.30 24.60
N LEU A 855 -21.22 -12.47 24.56
CA LEU A 855 -19.95 -12.79 25.22
C LEU A 855 -18.92 -13.27 24.19
N LEU A 856 -17.69 -12.77 24.33
CA LEU A 856 -16.55 -13.22 23.53
C LEU A 856 -15.94 -14.50 24.13
N GLN A 857 -15.69 -15.51 23.30
CA GLN A 857 -14.99 -16.73 23.67
C GLN A 857 -13.57 -16.72 23.11
N LEU A 858 -12.59 -16.84 23.99
CA LEU A 858 -11.16 -16.91 23.69
C LEU A 858 -10.80 -18.23 22.97
N GLU A 859 -9.61 -18.29 22.38
CA GLU A 859 -9.15 -19.45 21.62
C GLU A 859 -9.04 -20.74 22.46
N ASN A 860 -8.80 -20.60 23.76
CA ASN A 860 -8.76 -21.68 24.74
C ASN A 860 -10.17 -22.20 25.13
N GLY A 861 -11.24 -21.63 24.58
CA GLY A 861 -12.63 -21.99 24.85
C GLY A 861 -13.24 -21.30 26.07
N GLU A 862 -12.47 -20.53 26.83
CA GLU A 862 -12.95 -19.75 27.97
C GLU A 862 -13.63 -18.45 27.54
N ILE A 863 -14.51 -17.91 28.39
CA ILE A 863 -15.15 -16.62 28.13
C ILE A 863 -14.22 -15.48 28.56
N SER A 864 -14.10 -14.47 27.68
CA SER A 864 -13.32 -13.27 27.95
C SER A 864 -13.90 -12.51 29.15
N LYS A 865 -13.05 -12.27 30.16
CA LYS A 865 -13.43 -11.51 31.37
C LYS A 865 -13.74 -10.04 31.08
N THR A 866 -13.02 -9.44 30.13
CA THR A 866 -13.18 -8.04 29.73
C THR A 866 -14.21 -7.85 28.62
N ASN A 867 -14.66 -8.94 28.02
CA ASN A 867 -15.53 -8.95 26.85
C ASN A 867 -15.03 -8.05 25.70
N GLY A 868 -13.72 -7.91 25.56
CA GLY A 868 -13.08 -7.10 24.51
C GLY A 868 -11.86 -7.76 23.88
N PHE A 869 -11.39 -7.18 22.78
CA PHE A 869 -10.21 -7.61 22.03
C PHE A 869 -9.52 -6.42 21.37
N ILE A 870 -8.28 -6.60 20.92
CA ILE A 870 -7.50 -5.60 20.19
C ILE A 870 -7.20 -6.04 18.76
N SER A 871 -7.05 -5.07 17.87
CA SER A 871 -6.45 -5.22 16.56
C SER A 871 -5.20 -4.33 16.51
N PRO A 872 -3.98 -4.91 16.42
CA PRO A 872 -2.72 -4.19 16.64
C PRO A 872 -2.54 -2.91 15.83
N MET A 873 -3.12 -2.77 14.64
CA MET A 873 -2.97 -1.56 13.80
C MET A 873 -4.21 -0.67 13.73
N TRP A 874 -5.26 -1.00 14.50
CA TRP A 874 -6.56 -0.34 14.40
C TRP A 874 -7.08 0.17 15.74
N GLY A 875 -6.84 -0.54 16.83
CA GLY A 875 -7.28 -0.15 18.18
C GLY A 875 -7.95 -1.30 18.94
N GLY A 876 -8.95 -0.99 19.75
CA GLY A 876 -9.59 -1.93 20.67
C GLY A 876 -11.12 -1.89 20.58
N VAL A 877 -11.74 -3.04 20.81
CA VAL A 877 -13.20 -3.18 20.86
C VAL A 877 -13.59 -3.83 22.19
N THR A 878 -14.66 -3.35 22.82
CA THR A 878 -15.30 -3.99 23.96
C THR A 878 -16.80 -4.11 23.73
N VAL A 879 -17.36 -5.27 24.07
CA VAL A 879 -18.80 -5.51 23.97
C VAL A 879 -19.42 -5.20 25.33
N TRP A 880 -20.25 -4.17 25.38
CA TRP A 880 -20.96 -3.77 26.59
C TRP A 880 -22.41 -4.25 26.53
N ASN A 881 -22.80 -5.09 27.49
CA ASN A 881 -24.15 -5.63 27.62
C ASN A 881 -24.98 -4.79 28.61
N PRO A 882 -26.00 -4.04 28.18
CA PRO A 882 -26.83 -3.25 29.08
C PRO A 882 -27.62 -4.10 30.07
N LYS A 883 -27.86 -3.57 31.28
CA LYS A 883 -28.65 -4.25 32.31
C LYS A 883 -30.08 -4.49 31.83
N GLY A 884 -30.48 -5.76 31.71
CA GLY A 884 -31.81 -6.13 31.22
C GLY A 884 -31.94 -6.16 29.70
N CYS A 885 -30.82 -6.09 28.95
CA CYS A 885 -30.84 -6.35 27.51
C CYS A 885 -31.41 -7.76 27.24
N GLY A 886 -32.37 -7.85 26.32
CA GLY A 886 -33.17 -9.06 26.08
C GLY A 886 -34.58 -9.03 26.71
N LYS A 887 -34.85 -8.14 27.68
CA LYS A 887 -36.20 -7.94 28.28
C LYS A 887 -36.94 -6.69 27.81
N VAL A 888 -36.41 -5.99 26.79
CA VAL A 888 -37.01 -4.73 26.31
C VAL A 888 -38.32 -5.04 25.58
N LEU A 889 -39.45 -4.78 26.25
CA LEU A 889 -40.73 -4.63 25.56
C LEU A 889 -40.55 -3.56 24.49
N ARG A 890 -40.82 -3.91 23.23
CA ARG A 890 -40.85 -2.99 22.07
C ARG A 890 -41.69 -1.76 22.41
N SER A 891 -41.07 -0.72 22.97
CA SER A 891 -41.73 0.56 23.19
C SER A 891 -41.84 1.26 21.84
N LYS A 892 -42.93 1.99 21.62
CA LYS A 892 -43.17 2.69 20.34
C LYS A 892 -42.25 3.90 20.13
N HIS A 893 -41.43 4.26 21.12
CA HIS A 893 -40.48 5.37 21.08
C HIS A 893 -39.13 4.92 21.64
N PRO A 894 -38.02 5.13 20.92
CA PRO A 894 -36.69 4.82 21.42
C PRO A 894 -36.40 5.71 22.63
N VAL A 895 -36.26 5.10 23.80
CA VAL A 895 -35.78 5.78 24.99
C VAL A 895 -34.26 5.85 24.86
N ILE A 896 -33.71 7.06 24.98
CA ILE A 896 -32.27 7.27 25.05
C ILE A 896 -31.85 6.98 26.49
N HIS A 897 -30.92 6.05 26.65
CA HIS A 897 -30.32 5.67 27.91
C HIS A 897 -28.88 6.18 27.94
N THR A 898 -28.51 6.89 28.99
CA THR A 898 -27.11 7.23 29.20
C THR A 898 -26.41 6.07 29.91
N VAL A 899 -25.27 5.62 29.37
CA VAL A 899 -24.39 4.64 30.02
C VAL A 899 -24.06 5.16 31.43
N SER A 900 -24.25 4.32 32.44
CA SER A 900 -24.00 4.73 33.82
C SER A 900 -22.51 5.03 34.02
N GLN A 901 -22.18 5.99 34.89
CA GLN A 901 -20.78 6.37 35.16
C GLN A 901 -19.95 5.16 35.63
N GLN A 902 -20.54 4.24 36.41
CA GLN A 902 -19.88 3.02 36.86
C GLN A 902 -19.58 2.04 35.72
N ASP A 903 -20.48 1.92 34.73
CA ASP A 903 -20.26 1.03 33.59
C ASP A 903 -19.27 1.65 32.60
N LEU A 904 -19.31 2.97 32.43
CA LEU A 904 -18.37 3.72 31.61
C LEU A 904 -16.95 3.61 32.19
N GLN A 905 -16.78 3.72 33.51
CA GLN A 905 -15.49 3.52 34.17
C GLN A 905 -14.90 2.14 33.88
N LYS A 906 -15.69 1.06 33.96
CA LYS A 906 -15.24 -0.30 33.62
C LYS A 906 -14.81 -0.43 32.17
N VAL A 907 -15.55 0.19 31.25
CA VAL A 907 -15.21 0.21 29.82
C VAL A 907 -13.88 0.92 29.60
N ILE A 908 -13.67 2.06 30.25
CA ILE A 908 -12.41 2.81 30.15
C ILE A 908 -11.26 2.02 30.76
N GLU A 909 -11.44 1.31 31.88
CA GLU A 909 -10.42 0.41 32.43
C GLU A 909 -9.99 -0.65 31.41
N VAL A 910 -10.94 -1.24 30.66
CA VAL A 910 -10.62 -2.17 29.56
C VAL A 910 -9.83 -1.45 28.46
N PHE A 911 -10.26 -0.26 28.03
CA PHE A 911 -9.55 0.51 27.01
C PHE A 911 -8.15 0.94 27.45
N MET A 912 -7.94 1.23 28.73
CA MET A 912 -6.62 1.50 29.30
C MET A 912 -5.72 0.26 29.23
N GLY A 913 -6.26 -0.92 29.55
CA GLY A 913 -5.54 -2.19 29.36
C GLY A 913 -5.16 -2.42 27.89
N GLN A 914 -6.08 -2.15 26.96
CA GLN A 914 -5.84 -2.28 25.53
C GLN A 914 -4.81 -1.26 25.01
N LEU A 915 -4.88 0.00 25.46
CA LEU A 915 -3.91 1.04 25.12
C LEU A 915 -2.51 0.64 25.58
N ARG A 916 -2.38 0.12 26.81
CA ARG A 916 -1.12 -0.39 27.35
C ARG A 916 -0.56 -1.52 26.49
N GLN A 917 -1.40 -2.47 26.07
CA GLN A 917 -1.00 -3.56 25.15
C GLN A 917 -0.55 -3.05 23.78
N LEU A 918 -1.19 -2.01 23.23
CA LEU A 918 -0.79 -1.40 21.95
C LEU A 918 0.57 -0.68 22.04
N PHE A 919 0.95 -0.20 23.23
CA PHE A 919 2.29 0.29 23.53
C PHE A 919 3.28 -0.82 23.94
N GLY A 920 2.87 -2.09 23.86
CA GLY A 920 3.71 -3.25 24.17
C GLY A 920 3.92 -3.51 25.67
N LEU A 921 3.06 -2.98 26.53
CA LEU A 921 3.06 -3.22 27.98
C LEU A 921 2.01 -4.27 28.37
N LYS A 922 2.15 -4.83 29.57
CA LYS A 922 1.16 -5.74 30.17
C LYS A 922 -0.10 -5.00 30.65
N SER A 923 -1.24 -5.65 30.46
CA SER A 923 -2.53 -5.24 31.04
C SER A 923 -2.77 -5.80 32.44
N ASP A 924 -2.06 -6.85 32.83
CA ASP A 924 -2.29 -7.56 34.08
C ASP A 924 -1.50 -6.94 35.23
N ASN A 925 -2.11 -6.88 36.42
CA ASN A 925 -1.48 -6.35 37.64
C ASN A 925 -0.51 -7.34 38.30
N HIS A 926 -0.07 -8.39 37.57
CA HIS A 926 0.86 -9.40 38.08
C HIS A 926 1.97 -9.69 37.08
N PHE A 927 3.19 -9.82 37.59
CA PHE A 927 4.36 -10.27 36.86
C PHE A 927 4.72 -11.68 37.36
N PHE A 928 4.65 -12.66 36.46
CA PHE A 928 5.02 -14.04 36.72
C PHE A 928 6.49 -14.24 36.35
N GLY A 929 7.37 -14.15 37.33
CA GLY A 929 8.79 -14.42 37.18
C GLY A 929 9.14 -15.87 37.55
N SER A 930 10.30 -16.32 37.07
CA SER A 930 10.93 -17.59 37.48
C SER A 930 11.20 -17.65 38.99
N SER A 931 11.35 -16.49 39.63
CA SER A 931 11.58 -16.35 41.07
C SER A 931 10.32 -16.10 41.91
N GLY A 932 9.13 -16.06 41.28
CA GLY A 932 7.83 -15.88 41.94
C GLY A 932 6.94 -14.79 41.33
N ILE A 933 5.77 -14.60 41.93
CA ILE A 933 4.74 -13.66 41.46
C ILE A 933 4.94 -12.29 42.11
N SER A 934 5.04 -11.23 41.31
CA SER A 934 5.12 -9.84 41.82
C SER A 934 3.86 -9.08 41.44
N LYS A 935 3.25 -8.37 42.38
CA LYS A 935 2.08 -7.51 42.14
C LYS A 935 2.55 -6.17 41.56
N LEU A 936 1.92 -5.67 40.51
CA LEU A 936 2.17 -4.33 39.98
C LEU A 936 1.08 -3.37 40.48
N LEU A 937 1.49 -2.23 41.02
CA LEU A 937 0.56 -1.17 41.38
C LEU A 937 0.13 -0.37 40.14
N THR A 938 -1.14 0.02 40.13
CA THR A 938 -1.74 0.83 39.08
C THR A 938 -1.56 2.32 39.36
N SER A 939 -1.29 3.11 38.33
CA SER A 939 -1.16 4.56 38.44
C SER A 939 -2.48 5.26 38.08
N GLU A 940 -2.84 6.32 38.81
CA GLU A 940 -3.96 7.20 38.46
C GLU A 940 -3.74 7.93 37.14
N ARG A 941 -2.47 8.07 36.71
CA ARG A 941 -2.09 8.62 35.39
C ARG A 941 -2.17 7.57 34.27
N GLY A 942 -2.67 6.36 34.54
CA GLY A 942 -2.77 5.24 33.62
C GLY A 942 -1.46 4.48 33.34
N PHE A 943 -0.33 5.17 33.42
CA PHE A 943 1.02 4.61 33.29
C PHE A 943 1.85 4.93 34.54
N THR A 944 2.64 3.96 34.99
CA THR A 944 3.61 4.17 36.08
C THR A 944 4.83 4.93 35.55
N VAL A 945 5.59 5.55 36.44
CA VAL A 945 6.77 6.35 36.06
C VAL A 945 7.83 5.47 35.39
N TRP A 946 8.03 4.25 35.88
CA TRP A 946 9.00 3.33 35.28
C TRP A 946 8.55 2.79 33.92
N GLU A 947 7.23 2.67 33.67
CA GLU A 947 6.71 2.32 32.34
C GLU A 947 6.96 3.43 31.33
N LEU A 948 6.74 4.69 31.72
CA LEU A 948 7.04 5.85 30.88
C LEU A 948 8.52 5.93 30.53
N ASP A 949 9.41 5.58 31.47
CA ASP A 949 10.84 5.48 31.20
C ASP A 949 11.13 4.41 30.12
N VAL A 950 10.53 3.22 30.22
CA VAL A 950 10.68 2.13 29.22
C VAL A 950 10.17 2.58 27.85
N LEU A 951 8.98 3.16 27.80
CA LEU A 951 8.36 3.62 26.56
C LEU A 951 9.20 4.70 25.89
N SER A 952 9.71 5.68 26.65
CA SER A 952 10.55 6.76 26.12
C SER A 952 11.82 6.23 25.48
N ARG A 953 12.49 5.25 26.11
CA ARG A 953 13.71 4.64 25.55
C ARG A 953 13.43 3.85 24.27
N GLN A 954 12.36 3.04 24.27
CA GLN A 954 11.96 2.26 23.09
C GLN A 954 11.53 3.17 21.93
N HIS A 955 10.78 4.24 22.24
CA HIS A 955 10.34 5.22 21.27
C HIS A 955 11.51 5.98 20.64
N ALA A 956 12.47 6.41 21.46
CA ALA A 956 13.69 7.06 21.00
C ALA A 956 14.48 6.18 20.02
N CYS A 957 14.67 4.90 20.36
CA CYS A 957 15.33 3.94 19.49
C CYS A 957 14.60 3.75 18.15
N PHE A 958 13.28 3.50 18.20
CA PHE A 958 12.47 3.25 17.02
C PHE A 958 12.51 4.43 16.04
N ASN A 959 12.28 5.65 16.54
CA ASN A 959 12.28 6.85 15.71
C ASN A 959 13.65 7.14 15.10
N LEU A 960 14.73 6.94 15.85
CA LEU A 960 16.08 7.20 15.35
C LEU A 960 16.47 6.21 14.23
N ARG A 961 16.07 4.95 14.35
CA ARG A 961 16.26 3.93 13.29
C ARG A 961 15.42 4.24 12.05
N SER A 962 14.17 4.66 12.24
CA SER A 962 13.28 5.09 11.15
C SER A 962 13.81 6.34 10.44
N CYS A 963 14.31 7.31 11.19
CA CYS A 963 14.99 8.51 10.68
C CYS A 963 16.20 8.14 9.81
N ALA A 964 17.12 7.31 10.33
CA ALA A 964 18.31 6.89 9.59
C ALA A 964 17.96 6.15 8.30
N THR A 965 16.95 5.26 8.33
CA THR A 965 16.46 4.53 7.15
C THR A 965 15.88 5.47 6.10
N THR A 966 15.11 6.47 6.54
CA THR A 966 14.46 7.46 5.66
C THR A 966 15.49 8.38 5.01
N LEU A 967 16.40 8.96 5.80
CA LEU A 967 17.49 9.80 5.29
C LEU A 967 18.44 9.01 4.37
N GLY A 968 18.77 7.76 4.70
CA GLY A 968 19.58 6.89 3.85
C GLY A 968 18.90 6.57 2.51
N SER A 969 17.58 6.45 2.50
CA SER A 969 16.81 6.27 1.27
C SER A 969 16.75 7.55 0.44
N LEU A 970 16.56 8.71 1.08
CA LEU A 970 16.67 10.01 0.42
C LEU A 970 18.06 10.23 -0.19
N SER A 971 19.12 9.92 0.56
CA SER A 971 20.52 10.00 0.13
C SER A 971 20.76 9.17 -1.13
N ARG A 972 20.35 7.89 -1.14
CA ARG A 972 20.48 7.00 -2.31
C ARG A 972 19.69 7.51 -3.52
N LEU A 973 18.47 8.02 -3.32
CA LEU A 973 17.64 8.59 -4.39
C LEU A 973 18.29 9.82 -5.01
N VAL A 974 18.82 10.72 -4.18
CA VAL A 974 19.50 11.94 -4.64
C VAL A 974 20.79 11.61 -5.40
N GLN A 975 21.54 10.62 -4.92
CA GLN A 975 22.79 10.19 -5.57
C GLN A 975 22.52 9.46 -6.90
N SER A 976 21.44 8.68 -7.00
CA SER A 976 21.07 7.98 -8.25
C SER A 976 20.50 8.91 -9.32
N LEU A 977 19.96 10.07 -8.94
CA LEU A 977 19.36 11.05 -9.84
C LEU A 977 20.12 12.38 -9.85
N PRO A 978 21.25 12.48 -10.59
CA PRO A 978 22.15 13.62 -10.58
C PRO A 978 21.62 14.86 -11.32
N ARG A 979 20.30 14.98 -11.55
CA ARG A 979 19.59 16.17 -12.05
C ARG A 979 18.28 16.47 -11.30
N MET A 980 18.03 15.77 -10.20
CA MET A 980 16.86 16.04 -9.36
C MET A 980 16.94 17.43 -8.73
N ILE A 981 15.82 18.14 -8.69
CA ILE A 981 15.71 19.44 -8.04
C ILE A 981 15.66 19.20 -6.52
N ILE A 982 16.59 19.82 -5.79
CA ILE A 982 16.61 19.79 -4.33
C ILE A 982 16.53 21.22 -3.83
N MET A 983 15.40 21.57 -3.26
CA MET A 983 15.16 22.88 -2.67
C MET A 983 15.95 23.03 -1.37
N ASP A 984 16.34 24.26 -1.05
CA ASP A 984 17.05 24.57 0.20
C ASP A 984 16.26 24.15 1.44
N GLU A 985 14.93 24.14 1.36
CA GLU A 985 14.05 23.65 2.43
C GLU A 985 14.30 22.18 2.77
N ILE A 986 14.46 21.31 1.76
CA ILE A 986 14.80 19.89 1.96
C ILE A 986 16.17 19.78 2.63
N GLY A 987 17.15 20.56 2.15
CA GLY A 987 18.49 20.59 2.75
C GLY A 987 18.46 21.00 4.23
N LYS A 988 17.64 22.01 4.58
CA LYS A 988 17.41 22.43 5.97
C LYS A 988 16.72 21.36 6.80
N GLN A 989 15.68 20.71 6.26
CA GLN A 989 14.97 19.63 6.96
C GLN A 989 15.90 18.45 7.26
N VAL A 990 16.74 18.05 6.31
CA VAL A 990 17.76 17.02 6.52
C VAL A 990 18.78 17.44 7.57
N ALA A 991 19.27 18.69 7.54
CA ALA A 991 20.21 19.20 8.53
C ALA A 991 19.61 19.23 9.95
N TYR A 992 18.39 19.77 10.10
CA TYR A 992 17.68 19.79 11.38
C TYR A 992 17.30 18.39 11.86
N SER A 993 16.99 17.47 10.95
CA SER A 993 16.75 16.06 11.28
C SER A 993 18.00 15.40 11.87
N LEU A 994 19.18 15.62 11.28
CA LEU A 994 20.46 15.13 11.80
C LEU A 994 20.85 15.79 13.12
N GLU A 995 20.60 17.09 13.28
CA GLU A 995 20.83 17.80 14.55
C GLU A 995 19.95 17.24 15.66
N ALA A 996 18.66 17.02 15.39
CA ALA A 996 17.73 16.40 16.31
C ALA A 996 18.14 14.95 16.64
N ALA A 997 18.59 14.17 15.65
CA ALA A 997 19.12 12.82 15.85
C ALA A 997 20.36 12.81 16.77
N LYS A 998 21.27 13.77 16.61
CA LYS A 998 22.45 13.93 17.47
C LYS A 998 22.05 14.37 18.88
N LEU A 999 21.06 15.25 19.00
CA LEU A 999 20.48 15.65 20.29
C LEU A 999 19.85 14.45 21.01
N THR A 1000 19.15 13.57 20.30
CA THR A 1000 18.62 12.30 20.84
C THR A 1000 19.74 11.44 21.43
N GLN A 1001 20.83 11.25 20.70
CA GLN A 1001 21.99 10.46 21.16
C GLN A 1001 22.66 11.09 22.39
N ASN A 1002 22.85 12.41 22.40
CA ASN A 1002 23.39 13.12 23.56
C ASN A 1002 22.48 12.98 24.77
N ASN A 1003 21.18 13.24 24.63
CA ASN A 1003 20.21 13.10 25.71
C ASN A 1003 20.14 11.66 26.24
N ALA A 1004 20.23 10.65 25.35
CA ALA A 1004 20.29 9.25 25.74
C ALA A 1004 21.55 8.95 26.57
N SER A 1005 22.72 9.44 26.15
CA SER A 1005 23.98 9.28 26.90
C SER A 1005 23.98 9.96 28.27
N LEU A 1006 23.18 11.02 28.44
CA LEU A 1006 22.98 11.73 29.70
C LEU A 1006 21.88 11.10 30.59
N GLY A 1007 21.16 10.09 30.09
CA GLY A 1007 20.05 9.46 30.81
C GLY A 1007 18.77 10.30 30.87
N ILE A 1008 18.59 11.25 29.95
CA ILE A 1008 17.39 12.12 29.87
C ILE A 1008 16.39 11.50 28.88
N TYR A 1009 15.56 10.58 29.37
CA TYR A 1009 14.70 9.75 28.53
C TYR A 1009 13.65 10.56 27.76
N ASP A 1010 12.89 11.43 28.44
CA ASP A 1010 11.82 12.22 27.84
C ASP A 1010 12.32 13.14 26.72
N ALA A 1011 13.42 13.85 26.97
CA ALA A 1011 14.03 14.74 25.97
C ALA A 1011 14.63 13.96 24.79
N SER A 1012 15.10 12.73 25.02
CA SER A 1012 15.55 11.83 23.95
C SER A 1012 14.37 11.40 23.07
N ALA A 1013 13.24 11.02 23.68
CA ALA A 1013 12.00 10.67 22.97
C ALA A 1013 11.48 11.83 22.12
N VAL A 1014 11.36 13.04 22.67
CA VAL A 1014 10.90 14.24 21.95
C VAL A 1014 11.83 14.57 20.77
N ALA A 1015 13.14 14.64 21.00
CA ALA A 1015 14.11 14.94 19.94
C ALA A 1015 14.09 13.87 18.83
N SER A 1016 13.89 12.60 19.18
CA SER A 1016 13.85 11.51 18.21
C SER A 1016 12.62 11.61 17.30
N GLY A 1017 11.46 12.00 17.85
CA GLY A 1017 10.23 12.21 17.09
C GLY A 1017 10.39 13.35 16.11
N GLN A 1018 11.02 14.46 16.54
CA GLN A 1018 11.35 15.57 15.66
C GLN A 1018 12.32 15.15 14.54
N ALA A 1019 13.35 14.37 14.85
CA ALA A 1019 14.30 13.86 13.86
C ALA A 1019 13.59 13.06 12.76
N ARG A 1020 12.71 12.12 13.16
CA ARG A 1020 11.92 11.30 12.23
C ARG A 1020 10.94 12.14 11.41
N SER A 1021 10.19 13.03 12.04
CA SER A 1021 9.22 13.91 11.34
C SER A 1021 9.91 14.72 10.25
N LEU A 1022 11.04 15.35 10.56
CA LEU A 1022 11.80 16.16 9.60
C LEU A 1022 12.41 15.32 8.46
N ALA A 1023 12.84 14.09 8.75
CA ALA A 1023 13.33 13.16 7.73
C ALA A 1023 12.22 12.76 6.75
N GLU A 1024 11.02 12.46 7.27
CA GLU A 1024 9.86 12.12 6.43
C GLU A 1024 9.33 13.34 5.67
N ASP A 1025 9.32 14.54 6.27
CA ASP A 1025 8.97 15.79 5.59
C ASP A 1025 9.92 16.08 4.41
N ALA A 1026 11.21 15.83 4.59
CA ALA A 1026 12.20 15.92 3.52
C ALA A 1026 11.93 14.88 2.43
N PHE A 1027 11.72 13.62 2.79
CA PHE A 1027 11.54 12.53 1.81
C PHE A 1027 10.24 12.66 1.01
N PHE A 1028 9.14 13.01 1.68
CA PHE A 1028 7.81 13.19 1.07
C PHE A 1028 7.53 14.65 0.68
N HIS A 1029 8.57 15.48 0.59
CA HIS A 1029 8.41 16.85 0.14
C HIS A 1029 7.79 16.86 -1.28
N PRO A 1030 6.77 17.69 -1.57
CA PRO A 1030 6.10 17.69 -2.86
C PRO A 1030 7.05 17.82 -4.04
N SER A 1031 8.14 18.59 -3.93
CA SER A 1031 9.13 18.73 -5.02
C SER A 1031 9.98 17.48 -5.29
N ILE A 1032 10.14 16.60 -4.29
CA ILE A 1032 10.77 15.27 -4.46
C ILE A 1032 9.75 14.30 -5.04
N MET A 1033 8.48 14.36 -4.60
CA MET A 1033 7.42 13.48 -5.10
C MET A 1033 6.92 13.86 -6.50
N SER A 1034 6.98 15.14 -6.89
CA SER A 1034 6.48 15.68 -8.16
C SER A 1034 7.50 15.61 -9.30
N VAL A 1035 8.46 14.68 -9.22
CA VAL A 1035 9.68 14.55 -10.05
C VAL A 1035 9.52 15.16 -11.44
N SER A 1036 9.92 16.43 -11.60
CA SER A 1036 10.10 17.06 -12.91
C SER A 1036 11.52 16.76 -13.36
N TYR A 1037 11.76 15.55 -13.88
CA TYR A 1037 13.10 15.11 -14.26
C TYR A 1037 13.58 15.87 -15.51
N TYR A 1038 14.44 16.88 -15.32
CA TYR A 1038 15.06 17.61 -16.43
C TYR A 1038 16.30 16.83 -16.93
N SER A 1039 16.06 15.78 -17.72
CA SER A 1039 17.10 14.85 -18.19
C SER A 1039 18.15 15.54 -19.08
N PHE A 1040 19.31 14.89 -19.23
CA PHE A 1040 20.32 15.35 -20.18
C PHE A 1040 19.77 15.40 -21.61
N GLU A 1041 18.96 14.41 -21.99
CA GLU A 1041 18.34 14.32 -23.32
C GLU A 1041 17.35 15.44 -23.55
N HIS A 1042 16.58 15.82 -22.53
CA HIS A 1042 15.66 16.96 -22.60
C HIS A 1042 16.42 18.29 -22.76
N CYS A 1043 17.51 18.47 -22.02
CA CYS A 1043 18.40 19.62 -22.19
C CYS A 1043 19.00 19.64 -23.61
N PHE A 1044 19.53 18.52 -24.09
CA PHE A 1044 20.05 18.40 -25.45
C PHE A 1044 18.96 18.69 -26.48
N ALA A 1045 17.76 18.14 -26.34
CA ALA A 1045 16.64 18.37 -27.26
C ALA A 1045 16.15 19.82 -27.28
N VAL A 1046 16.16 20.51 -26.13
CA VAL A 1046 15.76 21.92 -26.04
C VAL A 1046 16.82 22.84 -26.64
N TYR A 1047 18.11 22.62 -26.35
CA TYR A 1047 19.18 23.54 -26.78
C TYR A 1047 19.78 23.20 -28.15
N SER A 1048 19.68 21.95 -28.62
CA SER A 1048 20.20 21.51 -29.93
C SER A 1048 19.63 22.27 -31.12
N PRO A 1049 18.30 22.50 -31.24
CA PRO A 1049 17.73 23.26 -32.36
C PRO A 1049 18.26 24.69 -32.47
N PHE A 1050 18.68 25.30 -31.35
CA PHE A 1050 19.25 26.65 -31.35
C PHE A 1050 20.73 26.68 -31.71
N PHE A 1051 21.50 25.64 -31.32
CA PHE A 1051 22.96 25.65 -31.45
C PHE A 1051 23.49 24.85 -32.66
N LEU A 1052 22.92 23.66 -32.95
CA LEU A 1052 23.41 22.77 -34.02
C LEU A 1052 23.33 23.39 -35.42
N PRO A 1053 22.23 24.06 -35.82
CA PRO A 1053 22.18 24.69 -37.13
C PRO A 1053 23.29 25.73 -37.29
N VAL A 1054 23.51 26.61 -36.30
CA VAL A 1054 24.51 27.67 -36.41
C VAL A 1054 25.94 27.10 -36.35
N ALA A 1055 26.21 26.19 -35.40
CA ALA A 1055 27.53 25.56 -35.26
C ALA A 1055 27.94 24.77 -36.52
N MET A 1056 27.01 24.03 -37.12
CA MET A 1056 27.26 23.27 -38.36
C MET A 1056 27.63 24.20 -39.51
N HIS A 1057 26.93 25.33 -39.68
CA HIS A 1057 27.24 26.29 -40.73
C HIS A 1057 28.60 26.98 -40.52
N VAL A 1058 28.95 27.33 -39.28
CA VAL A 1058 30.26 27.93 -38.95
C VAL A 1058 31.41 26.94 -39.18
N ILE A 1059 31.25 25.67 -38.79
CA ILE A 1059 32.24 24.62 -39.02
C ILE A 1059 32.40 24.33 -40.52
N LEU A 1060 31.30 24.20 -41.26
CA LEU A 1060 31.35 23.97 -42.71
C LEU A 1060 31.97 25.16 -43.45
N ALA A 1061 31.69 26.39 -43.03
CA ALA A 1061 32.31 27.58 -43.58
C ALA A 1061 33.83 27.59 -43.33
N ALA A 1062 34.27 27.26 -42.11
CA ALA A 1062 35.69 27.14 -41.78
C ALA A 1062 36.40 26.05 -42.60
N LEU A 1063 35.77 24.87 -42.74
CA LEU A 1063 36.32 23.76 -43.53
C LEU A 1063 36.40 24.08 -45.03
N ARG A 1064 35.35 24.69 -45.60
CA ARG A 1064 35.35 25.14 -47.00
C ARG A 1064 36.46 26.15 -47.23
N GLU A 1065 36.64 27.11 -46.33
CA GLU A 1065 37.62 28.16 -46.53
C GLU A 1065 39.06 27.73 -46.27
N TRP A 1066 39.25 26.75 -45.38
CA TRP A 1066 40.51 26.03 -45.24
C TRP A 1066 40.87 25.25 -46.52
N ARG A 1067 39.92 24.49 -47.10
CA ARG A 1067 40.15 23.74 -48.35
C ARG A 1067 40.45 24.67 -49.51
N ARG A 1068 39.70 25.76 -49.64
CA ARG A 1068 39.96 26.81 -50.64
C ARG A 1068 41.36 27.39 -50.48
N PHE A 1069 41.75 27.79 -49.27
CA PHE A 1069 43.09 28.32 -49.01
C PHE A 1069 44.19 27.32 -49.39
N LYS A 1070 44.02 26.03 -49.05
CA LYS A 1070 44.98 24.96 -49.41
C LYS A 1070 45.10 24.77 -50.93
N GLN A 1071 43.99 24.78 -51.66
CA GLN A 1071 43.98 24.67 -53.12
C GLN A 1071 44.62 25.89 -53.79
N GLU A 1072 44.25 27.09 -53.36
CA GLU A 1072 44.77 28.34 -53.91
C GLU A 1072 46.27 28.52 -53.59
N ASN A 1073 46.72 28.07 -52.41
CA ASN A 1073 48.13 28.08 -52.04
C ASN A 1073 48.95 27.06 -52.86
N LYS A 1074 48.37 25.88 -53.19
CA LYS A 1074 48.99 24.92 -54.11
C LYS A 1074 49.17 25.51 -55.51
N LYS A 1075 48.16 26.21 -56.05
CA LYS A 1075 48.26 26.90 -57.35
C LYS A 1075 49.34 28.00 -57.36
N TYR A 1076 49.42 28.79 -56.29
CA TYR A 1076 50.48 29.80 -56.11
C TYR A 1076 51.88 29.17 -55.99
N LEU A 1077 52.04 28.09 -55.23
CA LEU A 1077 53.32 27.39 -55.09
C LEU A 1077 53.79 26.74 -56.40
N ALA A 1078 52.86 26.18 -57.18
CA ALA A 1078 53.15 25.63 -58.51
C ALA A 1078 53.59 26.74 -59.49
N TRP A 1079 52.92 27.89 -59.48
CA TRP A 1079 53.34 29.08 -60.24
C TRP A 1079 54.73 29.57 -59.82
N LYS A 1080 54.95 29.75 -58.52
CA LYS A 1080 56.25 30.19 -57.99
C LYS A 1080 57.38 29.23 -58.36
N LYS A 1081 57.14 27.91 -58.37
CA LYS A 1081 58.12 26.92 -58.82
C LYS A 1081 58.47 27.09 -60.31
N ILE A 1082 57.48 27.31 -61.18
CA ILE A 1082 57.71 27.55 -62.61
C ILE A 1082 58.44 28.87 -62.86
N GLU A 1083 58.13 29.91 -62.10
CA GLU A 1083 58.78 31.21 -62.22
C GLU A 1083 60.22 31.21 -61.71
N VAL A 1084 60.51 30.49 -60.61
CA VAL A 1084 61.87 30.24 -60.14
C VAL A 1084 62.66 29.43 -61.17
N ILE A 1085 62.07 28.40 -61.79
CA ILE A 1085 62.73 27.65 -62.87
C ILE A 1085 63.03 28.56 -64.07
N LYS A 1086 62.11 29.47 -64.44
CA LYS A 1086 62.33 30.46 -65.52
C LYS A 1086 63.37 31.54 -65.21
N ALA A 1087 63.66 31.82 -63.94
CA ALA A 1087 64.68 32.79 -63.53
C ALA A 1087 66.08 32.17 -63.38
N SER A 1088 66.18 30.83 -63.42
CA SER A 1088 67.42 30.06 -63.33
C SER A 1088 67.98 29.60 -64.69
N TYR A 1089 67.25 29.88 -65.77
CA TYR A 1089 67.70 29.85 -67.16
C TYR A 1089 67.86 31.29 -67.65
#